data_AF-A0A1H1KVX4-F1
#
_entry.id   AF-A0A1H1KVX4-F1
#
_cell.length_a   1.000
_cell.length_b   1.000
_cell.length_c   1.000
_cell.angle_alpha   90.00
_cell.angle_beta   90.00
_cell.angle_gamma   90.00
#
_symmetry.space_group_name_H-M   'P 1'
#
loop_
_entity.id
_entity.type
_entity.pdbx_description
1 polymer ?
#
loop_
_entity_poly.entity_id
_entity_poly.type
_entity_poly.pdbx_seq_one_letter_code
_entity_poly.pdbx_strand_id
1 'polypeptide(L)'
;MKRHLAIVACGALLVLSLGQISAFAADSTTTQGTADSSSMTNGPSDDDSPSSATSPVSTSEKGVASPAEDMVAEGIDESRSTSSGESISTGESASESGQPSSSGDIQNEGLVNYRAHVQSIGWQDWTRDGGLAGTTGKSLRVEAFQLRLKSALSGSIEYCAHVQNVGWQKWFKDGEIAGTSGESLRIEALCIRLTGDAAKEYDVRYKVHVQNEGWTDWVYDGDVAGTEGKSLRIEAVEVELVKKPEASVSGAAHVQDYGWMRAVRDGAQMGVVGQQKRLEAFNLELCGTMCPDAGDSHIEYAAHVQNVGWQPYVSDGANAGTTGEGLRVEAIKIRLSGSISEKYDVWYRVHIKDYGWLAWTKDDGAAGTTGLSKRVEAIQVELRAKNADAPKNDGQWPLATFGAADVSYRTHVQNIGWQDWQSNGSLSGTTGRSLRVEAFEANVKAEGITGGISYCTHVQDKGWTDSVSDGVVSGTVGSSKRVEALKVWLTGDMAKYYDVWYRAYVQEYGWLGWTCDGAIAGSTGIEYRVEAIEVQVLAKGSDAPGSTSSPYVTQPVRRVYFHNINAVGQPNGFFCGPTSGYMVLSNVGAWRSNSGTPLSIENVASYMRTRSYGYTSFADRMFEKGMNDWLGRNVYTTYHTPSYATVRSSVLKSYSTGYATCVDEQERRGGPHFNGHGNTTFSHIMVVDGYNEATDQVYFADPACSLYAGASPHFWYPSLRTFTNTYLAQEYIRDGRQHIGIYTSR
;
A
#
# COMPACT_ATOMS: atom_id res chain seq x y z
N MET A 1 2.57 -64.85 23.90
CA MET A 1 3.36 -66.09 24.14
C MET A 1 4.82 -65.83 23.74
N LYS A 2 5.69 -66.83 23.54
CA LYS A 2 7.15 -66.62 23.34
C LYS A 2 7.54 -66.05 21.96
N ARG A 3 8.40 -65.01 21.98
CA ARG A 3 9.51 -64.70 21.03
C ARG A 3 9.23 -64.33 19.56
N HIS A 4 10.28 -63.71 18.98
CA HIS A 4 10.55 -63.38 17.56
C HIS A 4 9.78 -62.14 17.02
N LEU A 5 10.41 -61.20 16.28
CA LEU A 5 11.82 -61.08 15.86
C LEU A 5 12.32 -59.61 15.79
N ALA A 6 13.66 -59.49 15.78
CA ALA A 6 14.58 -58.35 15.63
C ALA A 6 14.43 -57.50 14.33
N ILE A 7 15.05 -56.32 14.08
CA ILE A 7 15.88 -55.31 14.82
C ILE A 7 15.96 -54.00 13.95
N VAL A 8 16.53 -52.90 14.51
CA VAL A 8 16.80 -51.53 13.93
C VAL A 8 15.58 -50.58 13.94
N ALA A 9 15.49 -49.44 14.65
CA ALA A 9 16.38 -48.55 15.42
C ALA A 9 16.87 -47.26 14.71
N CYS A 10 16.32 -46.12 15.16
CA CYS A 10 16.88 -44.77 15.04
C CYS A 10 16.49 -43.96 16.30
N GLY A 11 17.39 -43.12 16.79
CA GLY A 11 17.25 -42.35 18.03
C GLY A 11 18.64 -42.06 18.62
N ALA A 12 19.20 -40.87 18.40
CA ALA A 12 18.89 -39.59 19.05
C ALA A 12 19.72 -39.40 20.33
N LEU A 13 20.54 -38.35 20.34
CA LEU A 13 21.54 -38.09 21.38
C LEU A 13 21.51 -36.59 21.68
N LEU A 14 21.05 -36.23 22.88
CA LEU A 14 21.02 -34.86 23.38
C LEU A 14 21.46 -34.88 24.84
N VAL A 15 22.39 -34.00 25.22
CA VAL A 15 22.92 -33.91 26.59
C VAL A 15 22.84 -32.47 27.06
N LEU A 16 22.37 -32.27 28.28
CA LEU A 16 22.23 -30.97 28.93
C LEU A 16 23.55 -30.50 29.56
N SER A 17 23.82 -29.20 29.49
CA SER A 17 24.66 -28.51 30.47
C SER A 17 24.11 -27.11 30.75
N LEU A 18 23.96 -26.78 32.03
CA LEU A 18 23.53 -25.46 32.50
C LEU A 18 24.75 -24.57 32.75
N GLY A 19 24.62 -23.27 32.48
CA GLY A 19 25.62 -22.25 32.79
C GLY A 19 24.93 -20.99 33.34
N GLN A 20 25.50 -20.38 34.38
CA GLN A 20 24.90 -19.26 35.10
C GLN A 20 25.35 -17.90 34.52
N ILE A 21 24.48 -16.90 34.60
CA ILE A 21 24.89 -15.48 34.67
C ILE A 21 24.09 -14.82 35.82
N SER A 22 24.79 -14.05 36.66
CA SER A 22 24.21 -13.38 37.84
C SER A 22 23.64 -12.00 37.50
N ALA A 23 22.70 -11.54 38.33
CA ALA A 23 22.01 -10.26 38.16
C ALA A 23 22.85 -9.05 38.61
N PHE A 24 22.41 -7.87 38.15
CA PHE A 24 22.47 -6.61 38.92
C PHE A 24 21.10 -5.94 38.84
N ALA A 25 20.68 -5.25 39.91
CA ALA A 25 19.35 -4.68 40.04
C ALA A 25 19.35 -3.34 40.79
N ALA A 26 18.50 -2.41 40.33
CA ALA A 26 17.96 -1.23 41.01
C ALA A 26 16.86 -0.69 40.07
N ASP A 27 15.56 -0.97 40.22
CA ASP A 27 14.64 -0.76 41.34
C ASP A 27 14.18 0.70 41.51
N SER A 28 12.88 0.93 41.29
CA SER A 28 12.04 1.93 41.97
C SER A 28 10.57 1.76 41.54
N THR A 29 9.84 0.92 42.27
CA THR A 29 8.37 1.03 42.40
C THR A 29 8.03 2.32 43.19
N THR A 30 6.82 2.89 43.25
CA THR A 30 5.46 2.52 42.79
C THR A 30 4.61 3.81 42.69
N THR A 31 3.48 3.79 41.98
CA THR A 31 2.16 4.12 42.57
C THR A 31 1.01 3.87 41.58
N GLN A 32 -0.12 3.37 42.08
CA GLN A 32 -1.41 3.42 41.38
C GLN A 32 -2.23 4.60 41.94
N GLY A 33 -3.06 5.21 41.10
CA GLY A 33 -4.12 6.14 41.48
C GLY A 33 -5.35 5.88 40.62
N THR A 34 -6.51 5.70 41.25
CA THR A 34 -7.78 5.34 40.60
C THR A 34 -8.69 6.56 40.41
N ALA A 35 -9.47 6.56 39.32
CA ALA A 35 -10.80 7.21 39.14
C ALA A 35 -11.01 8.66 39.66
N ASP A 36 -11.60 9.57 38.88
CA ASP A 36 -13.05 9.54 38.65
C ASP A 36 -13.47 10.26 37.34
N SER A 37 -14.78 10.38 37.15
CA SER A 37 -15.47 10.97 36.00
C SER A 37 -16.02 12.37 36.28
N SER A 38 -16.20 13.18 35.24
CA SER A 38 -17.37 14.05 35.07
C SER A 38 -17.34 14.76 33.72
N SER A 39 -18.54 14.99 33.16
CA SER A 39 -18.79 15.87 32.02
C SER A 39 -19.23 17.25 32.50
N MET A 40 -19.08 18.28 31.65
CA MET A 40 -19.96 19.45 31.61
C MET A 40 -19.92 20.07 30.20
N THR A 41 -20.90 20.91 29.88
CA THR A 41 -21.25 21.31 28.50
C THR A 41 -21.34 22.83 28.29
N ASN A 42 -21.51 23.21 27.01
CA ASN A 42 -21.97 24.50 26.47
C ASN A 42 -20.94 25.63 26.26
N GLY A 43 -21.10 26.34 25.12
CA GLY A 43 -20.66 27.72 24.91
C GLY A 43 -21.72 28.73 25.41
N PRO A 44 -21.92 29.92 24.80
CA PRO A 44 -21.80 30.20 23.35
C PRO A 44 -21.11 31.54 22.99
N SER A 45 -21.14 31.90 21.68
CA SER A 45 -21.32 33.25 21.08
C SER A 45 -20.33 34.40 21.38
N ASP A 46 -20.10 35.40 20.51
CA ASP A 46 -20.27 35.70 19.06
C ASP A 46 -19.72 37.14 18.89
N ASP A 47 -19.25 37.70 17.77
CA ASP A 47 -18.86 37.29 16.39
C ASP A 47 -17.71 38.26 15.95
N ASP A 48 -17.24 38.25 14.70
CA ASP A 48 -17.29 39.42 13.76
C ASP A 48 -16.63 39.11 12.40
N SER A 49 -17.08 39.79 11.34
CA SER A 49 -16.74 39.58 9.90
C SER A 49 -16.30 40.93 9.25
N PRO A 50 -16.30 41.22 7.91
CA PRO A 50 -16.63 40.40 6.73
C PRO A 50 -15.76 40.61 5.44
N SER A 51 -16.14 39.85 4.39
CA SER A 51 -15.90 40.10 2.95
C SER A 51 -14.50 39.79 2.38
N SER A 52 -14.32 39.51 1.08
CA SER A 52 -15.23 39.69 -0.07
C SER A 52 -15.16 38.50 -1.07
N ALA A 53 -16.01 38.51 -2.10
CA ALA A 53 -16.23 37.40 -3.03
C ALA A 53 -15.99 37.78 -4.50
N THR A 54 -15.85 36.80 -5.40
CA THR A 54 -16.59 36.72 -6.69
C THR A 54 -16.29 35.45 -7.49
N SER A 55 -17.30 34.97 -8.23
CA SER A 55 -17.16 34.01 -9.34
C SER A 55 -17.49 34.72 -10.67
N PRO A 56 -16.91 34.31 -11.81
CA PRO A 56 -17.45 34.66 -13.13
C PRO A 56 -18.57 33.71 -13.56
N VAL A 57 -19.37 34.16 -14.54
CA VAL A 57 -20.61 33.52 -15.01
C VAL A 57 -20.46 33.03 -16.46
N SER A 58 -21.35 32.13 -16.89
CA SER A 58 -21.47 31.59 -18.25
C SER A 58 -21.89 32.62 -19.31
N THR A 59 -21.72 32.25 -20.58
CA THR A 59 -22.36 32.90 -21.75
C THR A 59 -23.15 31.86 -22.55
N SER A 60 -24.21 32.30 -23.24
CA SER A 60 -25.13 31.40 -23.95
C SER A 60 -25.90 32.10 -25.08
N GLU A 61 -26.09 31.39 -26.19
CA GLU A 61 -27.08 31.65 -27.25
C GLU A 61 -27.64 30.26 -27.67
N LYS A 62 -28.96 30.00 -27.55
CA LYS A 62 -30.04 30.27 -28.53
C LYS A 62 -29.86 29.53 -29.88
N GLY A 63 -30.87 28.86 -30.42
CA GLY A 63 -32.25 28.65 -29.94
C GLY A 63 -33.16 28.06 -31.03
N VAL A 64 -34.48 28.13 -30.84
CA VAL A 64 -35.58 27.63 -31.72
C VAL A 64 -35.81 26.09 -31.65
N ALA A 65 -37.03 25.55 -31.70
CA ALA A 65 -38.22 25.69 -30.83
C ALA A 65 -39.53 25.29 -31.56
N SER A 66 -40.15 24.18 -31.12
CA SER A 66 -41.62 23.95 -31.14
C SER A 66 -42.35 23.89 -32.51
N PRO A 67 -43.67 23.54 -32.57
CA PRO A 67 -44.57 23.06 -31.51
C PRO A 67 -45.18 21.66 -31.80
N ALA A 68 -46.13 21.25 -30.96
CA ALA A 68 -47.13 20.23 -31.28
C ALA A 68 -48.50 20.89 -31.45
N GLU A 69 -49.40 20.30 -32.24
CA GLU A 69 -50.83 20.62 -32.25
C GLU A 69 -51.66 19.40 -32.69
N ASP A 70 -52.98 19.52 -32.72
CA ASP A 70 -53.95 18.44 -32.48
C ASP A 70 -54.82 18.07 -33.73
N MET A 71 -55.75 17.12 -33.55
CA MET A 71 -57.06 16.97 -34.20
C MET A 71 -57.35 15.85 -35.23
N VAL A 72 -58.63 15.42 -35.15
CA VAL A 72 -59.52 14.70 -36.10
C VAL A 72 -59.37 13.18 -36.24
N ALA A 73 -60.52 12.49 -36.26
CA ALA A 73 -60.67 11.05 -36.48
C ALA A 73 -61.98 10.72 -37.23
N GLU A 74 -61.95 9.64 -38.02
CA GLU A 74 -63.10 8.83 -38.50
C GLU A 74 -62.58 7.38 -38.65
N GLY A 75 -63.36 6.29 -38.50
CA GLY A 75 -64.75 6.14 -38.08
C GLY A 75 -65.23 4.67 -38.27
N ILE A 76 -66.47 4.35 -37.85
CA ILE A 76 -67.21 3.07 -38.02
C ILE A 76 -66.73 1.91 -37.09
N ASP A 77 -67.47 1.32 -36.11
CA ASP A 77 -68.91 1.03 -35.82
C ASP A 77 -69.29 -0.46 -36.08
N GLU A 78 -70.13 -1.16 -35.30
CA GLU A 78 -70.90 -0.80 -34.08
C GLU A 78 -70.07 -1.01 -32.77
N SER A 79 -70.45 -1.65 -31.63
CA SER A 79 -71.57 -2.53 -31.26
C SER A 79 -71.92 -2.49 -29.74
N ARG A 80 -72.93 -3.29 -29.34
CA ARG A 80 -73.60 -3.33 -28.02
C ARG A 80 -73.02 -4.42 -27.08
N SER A 81 -73.08 -4.37 -25.73
CA SER A 81 -74.10 -3.90 -24.76
C SER A 81 -75.33 -4.84 -24.66
N THR A 82 -76.03 -5.07 -23.53
CA THR A 82 -75.99 -4.47 -22.17
C THR A 82 -76.73 -5.33 -21.11
N SER A 83 -76.24 -5.32 -19.85
CA SER A 83 -77.02 -5.26 -18.58
C SER A 83 -77.95 -6.41 -18.10
N SER A 84 -78.37 -6.27 -16.82
CA SER A 84 -79.32 -7.08 -16.01
C SER A 84 -78.88 -8.52 -15.66
N GLY A 85 -78.91 -8.98 -14.41
CA GLY A 85 -79.09 -8.27 -13.13
C GLY A 85 -80.45 -8.52 -12.47
N GLU A 86 -80.51 -9.54 -11.61
CA GLU A 86 -81.62 -9.77 -10.67
C GLU A 86 -81.10 -10.49 -9.42
N SER A 87 -81.77 -10.32 -8.28
CA SER A 87 -81.34 -10.81 -6.97
C SER A 87 -82.47 -11.55 -6.25
N ILE A 88 -82.19 -12.70 -5.65
CA ILE A 88 -82.99 -13.31 -4.57
C ILE A 88 -82.11 -14.23 -3.72
N SER A 89 -82.48 -14.38 -2.45
CA SER A 89 -81.78 -15.17 -1.43
C SER A 89 -82.74 -16.21 -0.83
N THR A 90 -82.23 -17.42 -0.51
CA THR A 90 -82.63 -18.27 0.66
C THR A 90 -81.91 -19.63 0.62
N GLY A 91 -81.76 -20.28 1.79
CA GLY A 91 -81.87 -21.75 1.86
C GLY A 91 -80.60 -22.60 2.12
N GLU A 92 -80.18 -22.65 3.37
CA GLU A 92 -79.66 -23.84 4.11
C GLU A 92 -79.08 -25.10 3.40
N SER A 93 -77.77 -25.30 3.63
CA SER A 93 -77.18 -26.45 4.38
C SER A 93 -77.05 -27.89 3.81
N ALA A 94 -76.03 -28.58 4.35
CA ALA A 94 -75.83 -30.03 4.47
C ALA A 94 -75.31 -30.90 3.28
N SER A 95 -73.96 -31.06 3.28
CA SER A 95 -73.20 -32.35 3.30
C SER A 95 -73.06 -33.31 2.08
N GLU A 96 -71.92 -34.02 2.13
CA GLU A 96 -71.51 -35.29 1.48
C GLU A 96 -71.05 -35.36 0.00
N SER A 97 -69.72 -35.39 -0.14
CA SER A 97 -68.89 -36.34 -0.92
C SER A 97 -69.32 -36.82 -2.31
N GLY A 98 -68.46 -36.53 -3.30
CA GLY A 98 -68.41 -37.28 -4.57
C GLY A 98 -67.19 -36.95 -5.42
N GLN A 99 -66.16 -37.81 -5.42
CA GLN A 99 -65.22 -37.87 -6.56
C GLN A 99 -65.92 -38.56 -7.74
N PRO A 100 -65.60 -38.15 -8.97
CA PRO A 100 -64.73 -39.02 -9.75
C PRO A 100 -63.55 -38.28 -10.39
N SER A 101 -62.49 -39.03 -10.67
CA SER A 101 -61.38 -38.60 -11.52
C SER A 101 -61.78 -38.61 -13.00
N SER A 102 -61.22 -37.69 -13.79
CA SER A 102 -61.07 -37.87 -15.23
C SER A 102 -59.68 -37.40 -15.65
N SER A 103 -58.91 -38.30 -16.25
CA SER A 103 -57.53 -38.06 -16.65
C SER A 103 -57.46 -37.26 -17.96
N GLY A 104 -56.95 -36.04 -17.90
CA GLY A 104 -56.75 -35.16 -19.06
C GLY A 104 -55.48 -34.28 -18.98
N ASP A 105 -55.29 -33.55 -17.87
CA ASP A 105 -54.36 -32.41 -17.80
C ASP A 105 -52.90 -32.71 -17.37
N ILE A 106 -52.49 -33.98 -17.31
CA ILE A 106 -51.25 -34.43 -16.63
C ILE A 106 -49.95 -33.80 -17.20
N GLN A 107 -49.97 -33.32 -18.45
CA GLN A 107 -48.83 -32.63 -19.06
C GLN A 107 -48.68 -31.14 -18.70
N ASN A 108 -49.62 -30.53 -17.96
CA ASN A 108 -49.59 -29.08 -17.69
C ASN A 108 -49.30 -28.68 -16.23
N GLU A 109 -49.09 -29.63 -15.31
CA GLU A 109 -48.46 -29.35 -14.01
C GLU A 109 -46.93 -29.24 -14.17
N GLY A 110 -46.33 -28.17 -13.66
CA GLY A 110 -44.87 -28.01 -13.63
C GLY A 110 -44.18 -28.92 -12.61
N LEU A 111 -42.85 -29.03 -12.70
CA LEU A 111 -42.00 -29.80 -11.79
C LEU A 111 -41.99 -29.18 -10.39
N VAL A 112 -41.99 -27.85 -10.29
CA VAL A 112 -42.34 -27.11 -9.07
C VAL A 112 -43.54 -26.21 -9.31
N ASN A 113 -44.43 -26.15 -8.33
CA ASN A 113 -45.61 -25.29 -8.32
C ASN A 113 -45.57 -24.45 -7.04
N TYR A 114 -45.81 -23.15 -7.14
CA TYR A 114 -45.64 -22.21 -6.03
C TYR A 114 -46.60 -21.02 -6.09
N ARG A 115 -46.75 -20.30 -4.97
CA ARG A 115 -47.55 -19.07 -4.88
C ARG A 115 -47.12 -18.17 -3.72
N ALA A 116 -47.50 -16.90 -3.81
CA ALA A 116 -47.23 -15.87 -2.81
C ALA A 116 -48.52 -15.35 -2.13
N HIS A 117 -48.41 -14.97 -0.87
CA HIS A 117 -49.33 -14.07 -0.17
C HIS A 117 -48.78 -12.65 -0.30
N VAL A 118 -49.50 -11.77 -0.99
CA VAL A 118 -49.06 -10.41 -1.28
C VAL A 118 -49.91 -9.41 -0.49
N GLN A 119 -49.26 -8.38 0.07
CA GLN A 119 -49.91 -7.29 0.79
C GLN A 119 -51.14 -6.77 0.01
N SER A 120 -52.28 -6.66 0.71
CA SER A 120 -53.55 -6.14 0.17
C SER A 120 -54.14 -6.90 -1.03
N ILE A 121 -53.58 -8.06 -1.40
CA ILE A 121 -54.11 -8.98 -2.41
C ILE A 121 -54.50 -10.32 -1.76
N GLY A 122 -53.71 -10.80 -0.79
CA GLY A 122 -53.86 -12.11 -0.19
C GLY A 122 -53.08 -13.19 -0.97
N TRP A 123 -53.50 -14.45 -0.83
CA TRP A 123 -52.94 -15.56 -1.61
C TRP A 123 -53.30 -15.45 -3.08
N GLN A 124 -52.29 -15.41 -3.94
CA GLN A 124 -52.46 -15.53 -5.39
C GLN A 124 -52.69 -17.00 -5.80
N ASP A 125 -53.06 -17.20 -7.07
CA ASP A 125 -53.15 -18.52 -7.68
C ASP A 125 -51.79 -19.24 -7.74
N TRP A 126 -51.83 -20.56 -7.92
CA TRP A 126 -50.62 -21.36 -8.11
C TRP A 126 -50.00 -21.11 -9.50
N THR A 127 -48.75 -20.69 -9.50
CA THR A 127 -47.87 -20.66 -10.67
C THR A 127 -46.89 -21.84 -10.64
N ARG A 128 -46.02 -21.94 -11.63
CA ARG A 128 -45.08 -23.05 -11.85
C ARG A 128 -43.81 -22.57 -12.57
N ASP A 129 -42.78 -23.42 -12.61
CA ASP A 129 -41.48 -23.26 -13.31
C ASP A 129 -41.30 -21.97 -14.12
N GLY A 130 -40.57 -21.00 -13.54
CA GLY A 130 -40.25 -19.70 -14.16
C GLY A 130 -41.39 -18.68 -14.19
N GLY A 131 -42.58 -19.03 -13.74
CA GLY A 131 -43.74 -18.14 -13.67
C GLY A 131 -43.68 -17.15 -12.49
N LEU A 132 -44.28 -15.98 -12.66
CA LEU A 132 -44.28 -14.95 -11.62
C LEU A 132 -45.19 -15.33 -10.44
N ALA A 133 -44.66 -15.34 -9.22
CA ALA A 133 -45.43 -15.23 -7.98
C ALA A 133 -45.07 -13.90 -7.29
N GLY A 134 -46.07 -13.13 -6.85
CA GLY A 134 -45.91 -11.77 -6.34
C GLY A 134 -46.38 -10.69 -7.33
N THR A 135 -45.80 -9.49 -7.24
CA THR A 135 -46.05 -8.38 -8.17
C THR A 135 -44.80 -7.52 -8.35
N THR A 136 -44.40 -7.23 -9.59
CA THR A 136 -43.37 -6.22 -9.88
C THR A 136 -44.00 -4.83 -10.04
N GLY A 137 -43.26 -3.77 -9.69
CA GLY A 137 -43.65 -2.37 -9.93
C GLY A 137 -44.83 -1.82 -9.10
N LYS A 138 -45.58 -2.66 -8.38
CA LYS A 138 -46.75 -2.24 -7.56
C LYS A 138 -46.41 -1.81 -6.13
N SER A 139 -45.14 -1.89 -5.72
CA SER A 139 -44.68 -1.56 -4.35
C SER A 139 -45.29 -2.39 -3.22
N LEU A 140 -45.80 -3.59 -3.52
CA LEU A 140 -46.38 -4.51 -2.53
C LEU A 140 -45.33 -5.53 -2.08
N ARG A 141 -45.30 -5.84 -0.78
CA ARG A 141 -44.46 -6.92 -0.22
C ARG A 141 -45.10 -8.30 -0.45
N VAL A 142 -44.25 -9.32 -0.62
CA VAL A 142 -44.61 -10.68 -0.25
C VAL A 142 -44.53 -10.82 1.27
N GLU A 143 -45.53 -11.44 1.87
CA GLU A 143 -45.63 -11.69 3.32
C GLU A 143 -45.41 -13.17 3.65
N ALA A 144 -45.91 -14.06 2.77
CA ALA A 144 -45.74 -15.51 2.85
C ALA A 144 -45.64 -16.16 1.46
N PHE A 145 -45.15 -17.40 1.40
CA PHE A 145 -45.17 -18.22 0.18
C PHE A 145 -45.30 -19.72 0.48
N GLN A 146 -45.66 -20.49 -0.54
CA GLN A 146 -45.73 -21.96 -0.52
C GLN A 146 -45.10 -22.51 -1.80
N LEU A 147 -44.35 -23.62 -1.73
CA LEU A 147 -43.89 -24.40 -2.88
C LEU A 147 -44.20 -25.89 -2.68
N ARG A 148 -44.42 -26.61 -3.77
CA ARG A 148 -44.55 -28.08 -3.77
C ARG A 148 -43.98 -28.64 -5.07
N LEU A 149 -43.34 -29.80 -4.99
CA LEU A 149 -42.97 -30.57 -6.18
C LEU A 149 -44.21 -31.16 -6.86
N LYS A 150 -44.06 -31.51 -8.13
CA LYS A 150 -45.00 -32.39 -8.84
C LYS A 150 -45.08 -33.73 -8.13
N SER A 151 -46.28 -34.25 -7.95
CA SER A 151 -46.57 -35.50 -7.21
C SER A 151 -45.89 -36.77 -7.76
N ALA A 152 -45.32 -36.70 -8.97
CA ALA A 152 -44.57 -37.78 -9.61
C ALA A 152 -43.05 -37.75 -9.33
N LEU A 153 -42.52 -36.70 -8.69
CA LEU A 153 -41.09 -36.62 -8.30
C LEU A 153 -40.88 -37.28 -6.93
N SER A 154 -39.91 -38.19 -6.82
CA SER A 154 -39.48 -38.75 -5.54
C SER A 154 -38.57 -37.76 -4.82
N GLY A 155 -38.81 -37.49 -3.54
CA GLY A 155 -38.14 -36.44 -2.78
C GLY A 155 -39.08 -35.28 -2.44
N SER A 156 -38.50 -34.12 -2.11
CA SER A 156 -39.24 -32.99 -1.55
C SER A 156 -38.54 -31.66 -1.83
N ILE A 157 -39.31 -30.57 -1.87
CA ILE A 157 -38.78 -29.21 -1.84
C ILE A 157 -38.87 -28.63 -0.43
N GLU A 158 -37.76 -28.08 0.06
CA GLU A 158 -37.65 -27.42 1.35
C GLU A 158 -37.28 -25.94 1.16
N TYR A 159 -37.85 -25.06 1.97
CA TYR A 159 -37.67 -23.61 1.83
C TYR A 159 -37.81 -22.85 3.14
N CYS A 160 -37.13 -21.73 3.30
CA CYS A 160 -37.26 -20.82 4.45
C CYS A 160 -37.24 -19.35 4.02
N ALA A 161 -37.64 -18.46 4.92
CA ALA A 161 -37.75 -17.02 4.70
C ALA A 161 -37.06 -16.23 5.81
N HIS A 162 -36.35 -15.16 5.44
CA HIS A 162 -35.97 -14.08 6.34
C HIS A 162 -37.13 -13.08 6.42
N VAL A 163 -37.80 -13.02 7.56
CA VAL A 163 -38.98 -12.18 7.79
C VAL A 163 -38.61 -10.99 8.66
N GLN A 164 -39.11 -9.80 8.30
CA GLN A 164 -38.93 -8.57 9.08
C GLN A 164 -39.24 -8.80 10.57
N ASN A 165 -38.36 -8.31 11.44
CA ASN A 165 -38.45 -8.41 12.91
C ASN A 165 -38.45 -9.84 13.49
N VAL A 166 -38.32 -10.88 12.66
CA VAL A 166 -38.29 -12.31 13.07
C VAL A 166 -36.94 -12.95 12.73
N GLY A 167 -36.32 -12.54 11.61
CA GLY A 167 -35.12 -13.17 11.07
C GLY A 167 -35.44 -14.41 10.23
N TRP A 168 -34.45 -15.30 10.07
CA TRP A 168 -34.61 -16.58 9.39
C TRP A 168 -35.55 -17.52 10.16
N GLN A 169 -36.62 -17.94 9.51
CA GLN A 169 -37.50 -19.00 10.02
C GLN A 169 -36.90 -20.40 9.79
N LYS A 170 -37.53 -21.43 10.38
CA LYS A 170 -37.21 -22.84 10.09
C LYS A 170 -37.36 -23.14 8.59
N TRP A 171 -36.78 -24.27 8.17
CA TRP A 171 -37.15 -24.90 6.90
C TRP A 171 -38.60 -25.43 6.97
N PHE A 172 -39.37 -25.09 5.95
CA PHE A 172 -40.72 -25.56 5.63
C PHE A 172 -40.64 -26.49 4.41
N LYS A 173 -41.68 -27.30 4.17
CA LYS A 173 -41.63 -28.41 3.21
C LYS A 173 -42.95 -28.58 2.45
N ASP A 174 -42.88 -28.91 1.16
CA ASP A 174 -43.97 -29.42 0.29
C ASP A 174 -45.39 -28.88 0.60
N GLY A 175 -45.57 -27.56 0.54
CA GLY A 175 -46.86 -26.90 0.72
C GLY A 175 -47.11 -26.31 2.11
N GLU A 176 -46.21 -26.47 3.08
CA GLU A 176 -46.21 -25.66 4.30
C GLU A 176 -46.06 -24.15 3.99
N ILE A 177 -46.54 -23.27 4.85
CA ILE A 177 -46.45 -21.81 4.66
C ILE A 177 -45.14 -21.30 5.28
N ALA A 178 -44.26 -20.73 4.47
CA ALA A 178 -43.15 -19.90 4.93
C ALA A 178 -43.54 -18.41 4.92
N GLY A 179 -43.00 -17.62 5.84
CA GLY A 179 -43.37 -16.21 6.05
C GLY A 179 -44.44 -16.02 7.14
N THR A 180 -45.31 -15.02 6.96
CA THR A 180 -46.47 -14.72 7.83
C THR A 180 -47.67 -14.25 7.01
N SER A 181 -48.88 -14.50 7.48
CA SER A 181 -50.13 -14.13 6.79
C SER A 181 -51.00 -13.30 7.72
N GLY A 182 -51.29 -12.05 7.35
CA GLY A 182 -52.07 -11.10 8.18
C GLY A 182 -51.25 -10.23 9.13
N GLU A 183 -50.08 -10.69 9.59
CA GLU A 183 -49.18 -9.96 10.51
C GLU A 183 -48.52 -8.71 9.90
N SER A 184 -48.73 -8.44 8.61
CA SER A 184 -48.20 -7.28 7.87
C SER A 184 -46.66 -7.17 7.79
N LEU A 185 -45.93 -8.26 8.09
CA LEU A 185 -44.47 -8.33 7.96
C LEU A 185 -44.08 -8.67 6.51
N ARG A 186 -42.97 -8.08 6.02
CA ARG A 186 -42.37 -8.44 4.73
C ARG A 186 -41.42 -9.64 4.86
N ILE A 187 -41.29 -10.39 3.78
CA ILE A 187 -40.11 -11.22 3.51
C ILE A 187 -39.04 -10.34 2.88
N GLU A 188 -37.78 -10.55 3.26
CA GLU A 188 -36.60 -9.78 2.83
C GLU A 188 -35.62 -10.64 2.02
N ALA A 189 -35.54 -11.94 2.35
CA ALA A 189 -34.79 -12.95 1.62
C ALA A 189 -35.44 -14.33 1.78
N LEU A 190 -35.06 -15.29 0.92
CA LEU A 190 -35.49 -16.69 1.00
C LEU A 190 -34.39 -17.65 0.51
N CYS A 191 -34.49 -18.91 0.94
CA CYS A 191 -33.68 -20.03 0.47
C CYS A 191 -34.61 -21.20 0.09
N ILE A 192 -34.27 -21.95 -0.95
CA ILE A 192 -35.05 -23.09 -1.47
C ILE A 192 -34.07 -24.19 -1.88
N ARG A 193 -34.30 -25.43 -1.46
CA ARG A 193 -33.46 -26.59 -1.81
C ARG A 193 -34.30 -27.82 -2.12
N LEU A 194 -33.72 -28.75 -2.87
CA LEU A 194 -34.30 -30.08 -3.08
C LEU A 194 -33.75 -31.07 -2.05
N THR A 195 -34.49 -32.15 -1.81
CA THR A 195 -34.08 -33.30 -1.00
C THR A 195 -34.59 -34.60 -1.61
N GLY A 196 -33.96 -35.74 -1.30
CA GLY A 196 -34.32 -37.04 -1.88
C GLY A 196 -33.83 -37.20 -3.32
N ASP A 197 -34.55 -37.97 -4.14
CA ASP A 197 -34.09 -38.26 -5.52
C ASP A 197 -34.20 -37.06 -6.46
N ALA A 198 -35.17 -36.16 -6.23
CA ALA A 198 -35.28 -34.88 -6.93
C ALA A 198 -33.97 -34.07 -6.84
N ALA A 199 -33.27 -34.12 -5.70
CA ALA A 199 -31.98 -33.45 -5.49
C ALA A 199 -30.80 -34.12 -6.20
N LYS A 200 -30.98 -35.31 -6.80
CA LYS A 200 -29.98 -36.02 -7.61
C LYS A 200 -30.18 -35.73 -9.10
N GLU A 201 -31.43 -35.56 -9.54
CA GLU A 201 -31.77 -35.32 -10.94
C GLU A 201 -31.87 -33.83 -11.32
N TYR A 202 -32.21 -32.94 -10.37
CA TYR A 202 -32.45 -31.51 -10.63
C TYR A 202 -31.66 -30.63 -9.65
N ASP A 203 -31.37 -29.41 -10.11
CA ASP A 203 -31.12 -28.25 -9.25
C ASP A 203 -32.42 -27.44 -9.17
N VAL A 204 -32.71 -26.79 -8.03
CA VAL A 204 -33.72 -25.73 -7.96
C VAL A 204 -33.04 -24.37 -8.10
N ARG A 205 -33.41 -23.61 -9.14
CA ARG A 205 -32.97 -22.23 -9.34
C ARG A 205 -34.08 -21.25 -9.01
N TYR A 206 -33.72 -20.12 -8.39
CA TYR A 206 -34.67 -19.08 -8.01
C TYR A 206 -34.02 -17.69 -7.98
N LYS A 207 -34.87 -16.67 -8.07
CA LYS A 207 -34.51 -15.25 -7.95
C LYS A 207 -35.68 -14.48 -7.36
N VAL A 208 -35.43 -13.30 -6.81
CA VAL A 208 -36.48 -12.43 -6.24
C VAL A 208 -36.40 -11.01 -6.80
N HIS A 209 -37.53 -10.34 -6.88
CA HIS A 209 -37.62 -8.91 -7.18
C HIS A 209 -37.57 -8.13 -5.87
N VAL A 210 -36.42 -7.54 -5.55
CA VAL A 210 -36.19 -6.75 -4.34
C VAL A 210 -36.65 -5.31 -4.58
N GLN A 211 -37.30 -4.70 -3.58
CA GLN A 211 -37.65 -3.28 -3.59
C GLN A 211 -36.44 -2.41 -3.95
N ASN A 212 -36.62 -1.49 -4.90
CA ASN A 212 -35.63 -0.53 -5.40
C ASN A 212 -34.40 -1.13 -6.11
N GLU A 213 -34.08 -2.41 -5.92
CA GLU A 213 -32.92 -3.08 -6.54
C GLU A 213 -33.30 -3.91 -7.78
N GLY A 214 -34.57 -4.32 -7.91
CA GLY A 214 -35.08 -5.08 -9.06
C GLY A 214 -34.87 -6.59 -8.91
N TRP A 215 -34.78 -7.31 -10.02
CA TRP A 215 -34.50 -8.75 -10.00
C TRP A 215 -33.05 -9.05 -9.59
N THR A 216 -32.86 -9.96 -8.64
CA THR A 216 -31.56 -10.60 -8.40
C THR A 216 -31.16 -11.49 -9.58
N ASP A 217 -29.88 -11.88 -9.63
CA ASP A 217 -29.47 -13.05 -10.39
C ASP A 217 -30.24 -14.30 -9.92
N TRP A 218 -30.19 -15.35 -10.74
CA TRP A 218 -30.52 -16.70 -10.32
C TRP A 218 -29.49 -17.23 -9.32
N VAL A 219 -29.98 -17.83 -8.24
CA VAL A 219 -29.21 -18.57 -7.23
C VAL A 219 -29.76 -20.00 -7.13
N TYR A 220 -29.03 -20.92 -6.50
CA TYR A 220 -29.32 -22.36 -6.56
C TYR A 220 -29.36 -23.03 -5.18
N ASP A 221 -30.19 -24.08 -5.04
CA ASP A 221 -30.08 -25.17 -4.05
C ASP A 221 -29.77 -24.79 -2.58
N GLY A 222 -30.29 -23.66 -2.10
CA GLY A 222 -30.15 -23.20 -0.70
C GLY A 222 -29.46 -21.85 -0.55
N ASP A 223 -28.86 -21.30 -1.61
CA ASP A 223 -28.33 -19.94 -1.66
C ASP A 223 -29.37 -18.88 -1.20
N VAL A 224 -28.90 -17.75 -0.66
CA VAL A 224 -29.78 -16.64 -0.28
C VAL A 224 -30.21 -15.84 -1.51
N ALA A 225 -31.53 -15.80 -1.78
CA ALA A 225 -32.14 -14.88 -2.73
C ALA A 225 -32.85 -13.72 -2.00
N GLY A 226 -32.33 -12.51 -2.15
CA GLY A 226 -32.88 -11.30 -1.53
C GLY A 226 -31.82 -10.52 -0.77
N THR A 227 -32.19 -9.87 0.33
CA THR A 227 -31.28 -9.02 1.11
C THR A 227 -31.50 -9.19 2.61
N GLU A 228 -30.43 -9.50 3.35
CA GLU A 228 -30.40 -9.45 4.81
C GLU A 228 -29.95 -8.06 5.29
N GLY A 229 -30.45 -7.60 6.43
CA GLY A 229 -30.06 -6.33 7.09
C GLY A 229 -30.50 -5.03 6.38
N LYS A 230 -30.63 -5.00 5.05
CA LYS A 230 -31.01 -3.80 4.27
C LYS A 230 -32.43 -3.29 4.54
N SER A 231 -33.29 -4.06 5.22
CA SER A 231 -34.71 -3.74 5.43
C SER A 231 -35.57 -3.60 4.17
N LEU A 232 -35.13 -4.16 3.04
CA LEU A 232 -35.89 -4.16 1.78
C LEU A 232 -36.84 -5.37 1.73
N ARG A 233 -38.04 -5.18 1.17
CA ARG A 233 -38.97 -6.28 0.88
C ARG A 233 -38.57 -6.99 -0.42
N ILE A 234 -38.91 -8.28 -0.53
CA ILE A 234 -39.17 -8.90 -1.84
C ILE A 234 -40.62 -8.58 -2.25
N GLU A 235 -40.81 -8.37 -3.55
CA GLU A 235 -42.10 -8.05 -4.19
C GLU A 235 -42.59 -9.20 -5.08
N ALA A 236 -41.67 -10.00 -5.61
CA ALA A 236 -41.96 -11.20 -6.40
C ALA A 236 -40.82 -12.23 -6.33
N VAL A 237 -41.12 -13.46 -6.77
CA VAL A 237 -40.21 -14.61 -6.88
C VAL A 237 -40.51 -15.39 -8.17
N GLU A 238 -39.45 -15.91 -8.79
CA GLU A 238 -39.51 -16.93 -9.87
C GLU A 238 -38.65 -18.12 -9.42
N VAL A 239 -39.13 -19.35 -9.65
CA VAL A 239 -38.51 -20.61 -9.22
C VAL A 239 -38.68 -21.68 -10.30
N GLU A 240 -37.67 -22.49 -10.55
CA GLU A 240 -37.65 -23.47 -11.64
C GLU A 240 -36.79 -24.68 -11.28
N LEU A 241 -37.22 -25.89 -11.65
CA LEU A 241 -36.39 -27.09 -11.59
C LEU A 241 -35.66 -27.29 -12.92
N VAL A 242 -34.34 -27.12 -12.89
CA VAL A 242 -33.47 -27.40 -14.05
C VAL A 242 -32.80 -28.75 -13.86
N LYS A 243 -32.75 -29.57 -14.91
CA LYS A 243 -32.10 -30.88 -14.83
C LYS A 243 -30.59 -30.70 -14.62
N LYS A 244 -30.00 -31.43 -13.66
CA LYS A 244 -28.55 -31.39 -13.42
C LYS A 244 -27.77 -31.78 -14.68
N PRO A 245 -26.64 -31.11 -14.96
CA PRO A 245 -25.66 -31.61 -15.92
C PRO A 245 -24.96 -32.86 -15.38
N GLU A 246 -24.23 -33.58 -16.23
CA GLU A 246 -23.44 -34.74 -15.79
C GLU A 246 -22.36 -34.33 -14.77
N ALA A 247 -21.69 -33.21 -15.03
CA ALA A 247 -20.77 -32.55 -14.11
C ALA A 247 -20.92 -31.02 -14.21
N SER A 248 -20.69 -30.33 -13.10
CA SER A 248 -20.66 -28.87 -12.92
C SER A 248 -19.74 -28.54 -11.76
N VAL A 249 -19.12 -27.36 -11.73
CA VAL A 249 -18.37 -26.88 -10.56
C VAL A 249 -19.07 -25.67 -9.96
N SER A 250 -19.31 -25.70 -8.64
CA SER A 250 -19.66 -24.53 -7.85
C SER A 250 -18.47 -24.09 -6.99
N GLY A 251 -18.51 -22.86 -6.46
CA GLY A 251 -17.52 -22.41 -5.49
C GLY A 251 -17.72 -20.97 -5.02
N ALA A 252 -17.12 -20.65 -3.87
CA ALA A 252 -17.14 -19.33 -3.27
C ALA A 252 -15.72 -18.84 -2.93
N ALA A 253 -15.57 -17.52 -2.77
CA ALA A 253 -14.33 -16.87 -2.35
C ALA A 253 -14.54 -16.06 -1.07
N HIS A 254 -13.61 -16.19 -0.12
CA HIS A 254 -13.46 -15.28 1.00
C HIS A 254 -12.59 -14.09 0.58
N VAL A 255 -13.19 -12.91 0.50
CA VAL A 255 -12.55 -11.67 0.05
C VAL A 255 -12.37 -10.72 1.23
N GLN A 256 -11.19 -10.08 1.29
CA GLN A 256 -10.86 -9.08 2.29
C GLN A 256 -11.99 -8.04 2.47
N ASP A 257 -12.35 -7.79 3.73
CA ASP A 257 -13.39 -6.86 4.21
C ASP A 257 -14.84 -7.20 3.78
N TYR A 258 -15.04 -8.23 2.95
CA TYR A 258 -16.37 -8.68 2.49
C TYR A 258 -16.76 -10.07 3.02
N GLY A 259 -15.80 -10.88 3.46
CA GLY A 259 -16.05 -12.23 3.93
C GLY A 259 -16.30 -13.20 2.77
N TRP A 260 -17.05 -14.28 3.04
CA TRP A 260 -17.49 -15.22 2.01
C TRP A 260 -18.51 -14.55 1.09
N MET A 261 -18.17 -14.44 -0.20
CA MET A 261 -19.09 -14.02 -1.25
C MET A 261 -20.04 -15.16 -1.63
N ARG A 262 -21.19 -14.83 -2.25
CA ARG A 262 -22.12 -15.82 -2.82
C ARG A 262 -21.37 -16.79 -3.74
N ALA A 263 -21.76 -18.06 -3.71
CA ALA A 263 -21.25 -19.04 -4.66
C ALA A 263 -21.60 -18.66 -6.11
N VAL A 264 -20.80 -19.16 -7.04
CA VAL A 264 -21.06 -19.12 -8.49
C VAL A 264 -20.78 -20.49 -9.10
N ARG A 265 -21.24 -20.72 -10.33
CA ARG A 265 -20.98 -21.97 -11.07
C ARG A 265 -20.30 -21.74 -12.41
N ASP A 266 -19.60 -22.76 -12.90
CA ASP A 266 -19.14 -22.99 -14.28
C ASP A 266 -18.69 -21.75 -15.07
N GLY A 267 -17.41 -21.39 -14.93
CA GLY A 267 -16.76 -20.30 -15.67
C GLY A 267 -17.06 -18.89 -15.13
N ALA A 268 -18.04 -18.72 -14.25
CA ALA A 268 -18.31 -17.45 -13.58
C ALA A 268 -17.13 -17.01 -12.66
N GLN A 269 -17.06 -15.70 -12.38
CA GLN A 269 -16.00 -15.12 -11.55
C GLN A 269 -16.32 -15.30 -10.06
N MET A 270 -15.46 -16.01 -9.34
CA MET A 270 -15.37 -15.95 -7.87
C MET A 270 -14.44 -14.80 -7.48
N GLY A 271 -14.81 -14.01 -6.46
CA GLY A 271 -14.02 -12.86 -6.00
C GLY A 271 -14.27 -11.59 -6.82
N VAL A 272 -13.38 -10.59 -6.69
CA VAL A 272 -13.57 -9.24 -7.22
C VAL A 272 -12.39 -8.76 -8.05
N VAL A 273 -12.68 -8.00 -9.11
CA VAL A 273 -11.70 -7.38 -10.01
C VAL A 273 -11.73 -5.86 -9.84
N GLY A 274 -10.57 -5.21 -9.83
CA GLY A 274 -10.44 -3.74 -9.80
C GLY A 274 -10.72 -3.07 -8.44
N GLN A 275 -11.35 -3.76 -7.50
CA GLN A 275 -11.72 -3.24 -6.17
C GLN A 275 -10.57 -3.25 -5.14
N GLN A 276 -9.36 -3.60 -5.58
CA GLN A 276 -8.11 -3.67 -4.79
C GLN A 276 -8.13 -4.60 -3.56
N LYS A 277 -9.12 -5.49 -3.43
CA LYS A 277 -9.17 -6.52 -2.36
C LYS A 277 -8.31 -7.73 -2.72
N ARG A 278 -7.86 -8.47 -1.70
CA ARG A 278 -7.29 -9.82 -1.83
C ARG A 278 -8.36 -10.89 -1.64
N LEU A 279 -8.19 -12.00 -2.32
CA LEU A 279 -8.77 -13.28 -1.94
C LEU A 279 -7.90 -13.89 -0.82
N GLU A 280 -8.53 -14.38 0.24
CA GLU A 280 -7.88 -14.92 1.43
C GLU A 280 -8.10 -16.44 1.56
N ALA A 281 -9.30 -16.90 1.17
CA ALA A 281 -9.64 -18.31 1.05
C ALA A 281 -10.63 -18.54 -0.11
N PHE A 282 -10.79 -19.79 -0.54
CA PHE A 282 -11.84 -20.23 -1.46
C PHE A 282 -12.25 -21.68 -1.17
N ASN A 283 -13.41 -22.08 -1.69
CA ASN A 283 -13.84 -23.47 -1.76
C ASN A 283 -14.46 -23.76 -3.14
N LEU A 284 -14.48 -25.04 -3.52
CA LEU A 284 -15.08 -25.54 -4.76
C LEU A 284 -15.82 -26.83 -4.42
N GLU A 285 -16.96 -27.08 -5.04
CA GLU A 285 -17.75 -28.29 -4.84
C GLU A 285 -18.14 -28.89 -6.19
N LEU A 286 -17.98 -30.21 -6.32
CA LEU A 286 -18.35 -30.92 -7.54
C LEU A 286 -19.86 -31.17 -7.58
N CYS A 287 -20.54 -30.47 -8.49
CA CYS A 287 -21.97 -30.55 -8.73
C CYS A 287 -22.30 -31.40 -9.98
N GLY A 288 -23.60 -31.60 -10.25
CA GLY A 288 -24.10 -32.45 -11.33
C GLY A 288 -24.45 -33.87 -10.84
N THR A 289 -24.67 -34.80 -11.78
CA THR A 289 -24.97 -36.20 -11.44
C THR A 289 -23.73 -37.03 -11.07
N MET A 290 -22.53 -36.50 -11.24
CA MET A 290 -21.25 -37.08 -10.80
C MET A 290 -20.68 -36.40 -9.54
N CYS A 291 -21.54 -35.81 -8.69
CA CYS A 291 -21.14 -35.25 -7.40
C CYS A 291 -20.65 -36.34 -6.40
N PRO A 292 -19.96 -35.97 -5.32
CA PRO A 292 -19.46 -36.92 -4.32
C PRO A 292 -20.55 -37.79 -3.66
N ASP A 293 -21.75 -37.23 -3.46
CA ASP A 293 -22.92 -37.96 -2.94
C ASP A 293 -23.44 -39.07 -3.88
N ALA A 294 -22.99 -39.07 -5.14
CA ALA A 294 -23.42 -40.00 -6.19
C ALA A 294 -22.34 -41.01 -6.63
N GLY A 295 -21.09 -40.90 -6.16
CA GLY A 295 -20.00 -41.74 -6.65
C GLY A 295 -18.67 -41.60 -5.90
N ASP A 296 -17.57 -41.86 -6.63
CA ASP A 296 -16.18 -41.76 -6.14
C ASP A 296 -15.48 -40.47 -6.59
N SER A 297 -16.24 -39.53 -7.13
CA SER A 297 -15.75 -38.42 -7.94
C SER A 297 -15.68 -37.14 -7.12
N HIS A 298 -14.55 -36.43 -7.20
CA HIS A 298 -14.20 -35.31 -6.33
C HIS A 298 -13.51 -34.17 -7.10
N ILE A 299 -13.66 -32.94 -6.62
CA ILE A 299 -12.78 -31.81 -6.98
C ILE A 299 -11.80 -31.53 -5.83
N GLU A 300 -10.51 -31.56 -6.12
CA GLU A 300 -9.43 -31.36 -5.14
C GLU A 300 -8.62 -30.10 -5.47
N TYR A 301 -8.29 -29.27 -4.48
CA TYR A 301 -7.64 -27.99 -4.70
C TYR A 301 -6.75 -27.54 -3.54
N ALA A 302 -5.76 -26.70 -3.86
CA ALA A 302 -4.77 -26.19 -2.92
C ALA A 302 -4.46 -24.71 -3.20
N ALA A 303 -4.08 -23.96 -2.15
CA ALA A 303 -3.69 -22.57 -2.22
C ALA A 303 -2.20 -22.38 -1.87
N HIS A 304 -1.54 -21.45 -2.57
CA HIS A 304 -0.28 -20.85 -2.14
C HIS A 304 -0.60 -19.56 -1.39
N VAL A 305 -0.37 -19.56 -0.07
CA VAL A 305 -0.74 -18.44 0.83
C VAL A 305 0.51 -17.67 1.25
N GLN A 306 0.38 -16.34 1.34
CA GLN A 306 1.42 -15.45 1.86
C GLN A 306 2.00 -15.98 3.18
N ASN A 307 3.33 -15.98 3.29
CA ASN A 307 4.11 -16.43 4.45
C ASN A 307 3.93 -17.92 4.85
N VAL A 308 3.12 -18.69 4.11
CA VAL A 308 2.84 -20.13 4.36
C VAL A 308 3.37 -21.00 3.23
N GLY A 309 3.27 -20.53 1.98
CA GLY A 309 3.55 -21.33 0.79
C GLY A 309 2.36 -22.20 0.38
N TRP A 310 2.64 -23.30 -0.34
CA TRP A 310 1.62 -24.27 -0.74
C TRP A 310 1.06 -25.05 0.47
N GLN A 311 -0.25 -24.92 0.70
CA GLN A 311 -0.99 -25.76 1.61
C GLN A 311 -1.24 -27.17 1.01
N PRO A 312 -1.60 -28.18 1.83
CA PRO A 312 -2.14 -29.44 1.33
C PRO A 312 -3.41 -29.25 0.48
N TYR A 313 -3.77 -30.28 -0.27
CA TYR A 313 -5.04 -30.31 -0.99
C TYR A 313 -6.19 -30.55 -0.01
N VAL A 314 -7.31 -29.88 -0.27
CA VAL A 314 -8.61 -30.14 0.31
C VAL A 314 -9.58 -30.50 -0.82
N SER A 315 -10.75 -31.04 -0.48
CA SER A 315 -11.77 -31.46 -1.45
C SER A 315 -13.14 -30.88 -1.12
N ASP A 316 -14.00 -30.78 -2.13
CA ASP A 316 -15.46 -30.63 -2.05
C ASP A 316 -15.99 -29.81 -0.86
N GLY A 317 -16.06 -28.49 -1.04
CA GLY A 317 -16.61 -27.54 -0.06
C GLY A 317 -15.66 -27.15 1.08
N ALA A 318 -14.57 -27.90 1.31
CA ALA A 318 -13.57 -27.54 2.32
C ALA A 318 -12.77 -26.28 1.93
N ASN A 319 -12.32 -25.49 2.91
CA ASN A 319 -11.69 -24.20 2.63
C ASN A 319 -10.18 -24.35 2.37
N ALA A 320 -9.71 -23.89 1.20
CA ALA A 320 -8.30 -23.64 0.90
C ALA A 320 -7.97 -22.16 1.13
N GLY A 321 -6.79 -21.85 1.66
CA GLY A 321 -6.40 -20.50 2.08
C GLY A 321 -6.49 -20.30 3.58
N THR A 322 -6.84 -19.09 4.02
CA THR A 322 -7.03 -18.70 5.43
C THR A 322 -8.18 -17.71 5.59
N THR A 323 -9.02 -17.90 6.60
CA THR A 323 -10.12 -16.99 6.95
C THR A 323 -9.75 -16.22 8.21
N GLY A 324 -9.85 -14.88 8.20
CA GLY A 324 -9.60 -14.03 9.37
C GLY A 324 -8.13 -13.66 9.65
N GLU A 325 -7.17 -14.48 9.20
CA GLU A 325 -5.72 -14.25 9.40
C GLU A 325 -5.14 -13.08 8.58
N GLY A 326 -5.91 -12.49 7.65
CA GLY A 326 -5.49 -11.36 6.82
C GLY A 326 -4.45 -11.68 5.73
N LEU A 327 -4.11 -12.96 5.53
CA LEU A 327 -3.16 -13.41 4.52
C LEU A 327 -3.84 -13.53 3.14
N ARG A 328 -3.13 -13.16 2.07
CA ARG A 328 -3.58 -13.34 0.69
C ARG A 328 -3.27 -14.74 0.16
N VAL A 329 -4.11 -15.24 -0.74
CA VAL A 329 -3.73 -16.25 -1.73
C VAL A 329 -2.91 -15.57 -2.84
N GLU A 330 -1.87 -16.24 -3.33
CA GLU A 330 -0.97 -15.77 -4.40
C GLU A 330 -1.04 -16.65 -5.65
N ALA A 331 -1.27 -17.96 -5.46
CA ALA A 331 -1.52 -18.94 -6.53
C ALA A 331 -2.45 -20.07 -6.06
N ILE A 332 -3.01 -20.83 -7.00
CA ILE A 332 -3.88 -21.99 -6.75
C ILE A 332 -3.50 -23.19 -7.63
N LYS A 333 -3.95 -24.37 -7.23
CA LYS A 333 -4.04 -25.60 -8.03
C LYS A 333 -5.40 -26.24 -7.84
N ILE A 334 -5.93 -26.87 -8.89
CA ILE A 334 -7.18 -27.62 -8.87
C ILE A 334 -7.00 -28.88 -9.74
N ARG A 335 -7.58 -30.00 -9.33
CA ARG A 335 -7.61 -31.26 -10.11
C ARG A 335 -8.89 -32.03 -9.82
N LEU A 336 -9.15 -33.05 -10.62
CA LEU A 336 -10.25 -34.00 -10.44
C LEU A 336 -9.68 -35.36 -10.01
N SER A 337 -10.43 -36.10 -9.21
CA SER A 337 -10.14 -37.50 -8.88
C SER A 337 -11.41 -38.36 -8.93
N GLY A 338 -11.25 -39.69 -8.97
CA GLY A 338 -12.33 -40.64 -9.23
C GLY A 338 -12.82 -40.64 -10.69
N SER A 339 -13.96 -41.28 -10.94
CA SER A 339 -14.54 -41.53 -12.27
C SER A 339 -14.68 -40.28 -13.15
N ILE A 340 -14.91 -39.10 -12.57
CA ILE A 340 -15.00 -37.85 -13.34
C ILE A 340 -13.69 -37.48 -14.03
N SER A 341 -12.54 -37.79 -13.43
CA SER A 341 -11.21 -37.44 -13.97
C SER A 341 -10.89 -38.15 -15.30
N GLU A 342 -11.59 -39.25 -15.62
CA GLU A 342 -11.52 -39.95 -16.90
C GLU A 342 -12.33 -39.24 -18.00
N LYS A 343 -13.41 -38.55 -17.61
CA LYS A 343 -14.36 -37.89 -18.53
C LYS A 343 -14.14 -36.40 -18.71
N TYR A 344 -13.54 -35.72 -17.72
CA TYR A 344 -13.40 -34.27 -17.68
C TYR A 344 -11.97 -33.81 -17.34
N ASP A 345 -11.64 -32.62 -17.85
CA ASP A 345 -10.52 -31.77 -17.43
C ASP A 345 -11.10 -30.59 -16.62
N VAL A 346 -10.41 -30.17 -15.55
CA VAL A 346 -10.78 -28.94 -14.81
C VAL A 346 -9.90 -27.78 -15.27
N TRP A 347 -10.47 -26.85 -16.01
CA TRP A 347 -9.78 -25.65 -16.49
C TRP A 347 -9.99 -24.49 -15.53
N TYR A 348 -8.93 -23.72 -15.24
CA TYR A 348 -9.00 -22.57 -14.33
C TYR A 348 -7.97 -21.50 -14.65
N ARG A 349 -8.25 -20.29 -14.16
CA ARG A 349 -7.32 -19.15 -14.14
C ARG A 349 -7.60 -18.22 -12.97
N VAL A 350 -6.67 -17.31 -12.73
CA VAL A 350 -6.75 -16.30 -11.66
C VAL A 350 -6.48 -14.89 -12.18
N HIS A 351 -7.09 -13.91 -11.52
CA HIS A 351 -6.82 -12.49 -11.69
C HIS A 351 -5.79 -12.05 -10.65
N ILE A 352 -4.60 -11.65 -11.08
CA ILE A 352 -3.51 -11.20 -10.19
C ILE A 352 -3.42 -9.68 -10.19
N LYS A 353 -3.23 -9.09 -8.99
CA LYS A 353 -2.98 -7.64 -8.83
C LYS A 353 -1.86 -7.16 -9.77
N ASP A 354 -2.10 -6.04 -10.44
CA ASP A 354 -1.20 -5.36 -11.40
C ASP A 354 -1.02 -6.07 -12.76
N TYR A 355 -1.49 -7.31 -12.94
CA TYR A 355 -1.44 -8.04 -14.22
C TYR A 355 -2.83 -8.24 -14.83
N GLY A 356 -3.82 -8.58 -14.01
CA GLY A 356 -5.14 -8.99 -14.45
C GLY A 356 -5.25 -10.50 -14.65
N TRP A 357 -6.15 -10.93 -15.54
CA TRP A 357 -6.35 -12.35 -15.86
C TRP A 357 -5.11 -12.96 -16.53
N LEU A 358 -4.56 -14.00 -15.89
CA LEU A 358 -3.52 -14.86 -16.47
C LEU A 358 -4.14 -15.90 -17.42
N ALA A 359 -3.29 -16.64 -18.14
CA ALA A 359 -3.76 -17.69 -19.03
C ALA A 359 -4.48 -18.82 -18.27
N TRP A 360 -5.33 -19.56 -19.00
CA TRP A 360 -5.95 -20.79 -18.51
C TRP A 360 -4.92 -21.91 -18.36
N THR A 361 -5.05 -22.67 -17.28
CA THR A 361 -4.35 -23.94 -17.03
C THR A 361 -5.38 -25.00 -16.64
N LYS A 362 -4.94 -26.25 -16.47
CA LYS A 362 -5.79 -27.35 -15.99
C LYS A 362 -5.03 -28.37 -15.15
N ASP A 363 -5.78 -29.28 -14.54
CA ASP A 363 -5.33 -30.57 -14.01
C ASP A 363 -3.97 -30.50 -13.27
N ASP A 364 -3.97 -29.93 -12.06
CA ASP A 364 -2.81 -29.75 -11.17
C ASP A 364 -1.77 -28.67 -11.61
N GLY A 365 -1.91 -28.06 -12.80
CA GLY A 365 -1.06 -26.94 -13.22
C GLY A 365 -1.25 -25.70 -12.33
N ALA A 366 -0.17 -25.08 -11.83
CA ALA A 366 -0.33 -23.89 -10.99
C ALA A 366 -0.89 -22.68 -11.77
N ALA A 367 -1.73 -21.88 -11.12
CA ALA A 367 -2.24 -20.59 -11.63
C ALA A 367 -1.98 -19.47 -10.61
N GLY A 368 -1.31 -18.39 -11.00
CA GLY A 368 -1.01 -17.23 -10.13
C GLY A 368 0.48 -16.91 -10.02
N THR A 369 0.94 -16.44 -8.86
CA THR A 369 2.36 -16.10 -8.65
C THR A 369 2.93 -16.71 -7.37
N THR A 370 4.24 -16.96 -7.36
CA THR A 370 4.99 -17.42 -6.19
C THR A 370 6.18 -16.49 -5.91
N GLY A 371 6.37 -16.09 -4.65
CA GLY A 371 7.47 -15.22 -4.23
C GLY A 371 7.38 -13.75 -4.66
N LEU A 372 6.41 -13.37 -5.49
CA LEU A 372 6.25 -11.99 -6.00
C LEU A 372 5.45 -11.05 -5.10
N SER A 373 4.83 -11.55 -4.02
CA SER A 373 3.89 -10.81 -3.17
C SER A 373 2.65 -10.23 -3.87
N LYS A 374 2.32 -10.70 -5.08
CA LYS A 374 1.13 -10.29 -5.83
C LYS A 374 -0.04 -11.23 -5.47
N ARG A 375 -1.15 -10.64 -5.02
CA ARG A 375 -2.37 -11.34 -4.59
C ARG A 375 -3.19 -11.86 -5.77
N VAL A 376 -3.91 -12.95 -5.56
CA VAL A 376 -5.15 -13.27 -6.28
C VAL A 376 -6.25 -12.29 -5.82
N GLU A 377 -7.04 -11.80 -6.76
CA GLU A 377 -8.23 -10.97 -6.50
C GLU A 377 -9.52 -11.71 -6.91
N ALA A 378 -9.45 -12.54 -7.96
CA ALA A 378 -10.56 -13.34 -8.48
C ALA A 378 -10.08 -14.66 -9.14
N ILE A 379 -11.00 -15.63 -9.29
CA ILE A 379 -10.78 -16.96 -9.87
C ILE A 379 -11.90 -17.27 -10.89
N GLN A 380 -11.61 -18.01 -11.95
CA GLN A 380 -12.60 -18.70 -12.79
C GLN A 380 -12.23 -20.19 -12.89
N VAL A 381 -13.23 -21.07 -12.83
CA VAL A 381 -13.08 -22.55 -12.94
C VAL A 381 -14.20 -23.10 -13.81
N GLU A 382 -13.89 -23.96 -14.77
CA GLU A 382 -14.83 -24.53 -15.75
C GLU A 382 -14.47 -26.02 -15.99
N LEU A 383 -15.47 -26.91 -15.95
CA LEU A 383 -15.27 -28.33 -16.31
C LEU A 383 -15.50 -28.53 -17.80
N ARG A 384 -14.57 -29.20 -18.49
CA ARG A 384 -14.69 -29.54 -19.92
C ARG A 384 -14.47 -31.02 -20.16
N ALA A 385 -15.09 -31.57 -21.21
CA ALA A 385 -14.85 -32.97 -21.60
C ALA A 385 -13.35 -33.25 -21.83
N LYS A 386 -12.90 -34.47 -21.54
CA LYS A 386 -11.48 -34.86 -21.52
C LYS A 386 -10.79 -34.51 -22.84
N ASN A 387 -9.69 -33.77 -22.76
CA ASN A 387 -8.90 -33.29 -23.90
C ASN A 387 -9.60 -32.27 -24.81
N ALA A 388 -10.71 -31.66 -24.37
CA ALA A 388 -11.28 -30.51 -25.07
C ALA A 388 -10.35 -29.28 -25.01
N ASP A 389 -10.45 -28.40 -26.00
CA ASP A 389 -9.69 -27.16 -26.05
C ASP A 389 -9.93 -26.27 -24.82
N ALA A 390 -8.90 -25.51 -24.45
CA ALA A 390 -8.95 -24.53 -23.38
C ALA A 390 -10.13 -23.54 -23.57
N PRO A 391 -10.70 -22.99 -22.47
CA PRO A 391 -11.53 -21.81 -22.58
C PRO A 391 -10.77 -20.68 -23.28
N LYS A 392 -11.49 -19.86 -24.05
CA LYS A 392 -10.87 -18.80 -24.87
C LYS A 392 -10.05 -17.88 -23.96
N ASN A 393 -8.74 -17.78 -24.20
CA ASN A 393 -7.93 -16.79 -23.51
C ASN A 393 -8.20 -15.39 -24.09
N ASP A 394 -8.82 -14.55 -23.28
CA ASP A 394 -9.01 -13.11 -23.50
C ASP A 394 -8.07 -12.25 -22.63
N GLY A 395 -7.23 -12.88 -21.81
CA GLY A 395 -6.20 -12.23 -21.00
C GLY A 395 -4.97 -11.83 -21.82
N GLN A 396 -4.28 -10.77 -21.38
CA GLN A 396 -3.06 -10.26 -22.01
C GLN A 396 -1.84 -11.20 -21.86
N TRP A 397 -1.87 -12.12 -20.89
CA TRP A 397 -0.71 -12.87 -20.45
C TRP A 397 -0.74 -14.32 -20.96
N PRO A 398 0.33 -14.82 -21.60
CA PRO A 398 0.38 -16.18 -22.16
C PRO A 398 0.66 -17.25 -21.11
N LEU A 399 1.18 -16.89 -19.93
CA LEU A 399 1.45 -17.81 -18.83
C LEU A 399 0.31 -17.80 -17.82
N ALA A 400 -0.03 -18.99 -17.29
CA ALA A 400 -0.95 -19.14 -16.17
C ALA A 400 -0.28 -18.90 -14.81
N THR A 401 1.05 -19.11 -14.73
CA THR A 401 1.85 -18.94 -13.51
C THR A 401 3.24 -18.41 -13.79
N PHE A 402 3.82 -17.66 -12.85
CA PHE A 402 5.21 -17.21 -12.87
C PHE A 402 5.74 -16.88 -11.45
N GLY A 403 7.04 -17.08 -11.24
CA GLY A 403 7.71 -16.92 -9.94
C GLY A 403 8.56 -15.65 -9.84
N ALA A 404 9.50 -15.63 -8.89
CA ALA A 404 10.56 -14.63 -8.82
C ALA A 404 11.57 -14.77 -9.98
N ALA A 405 12.17 -13.64 -10.38
CA ALA A 405 13.28 -13.60 -11.33
C ALA A 405 14.62 -13.44 -10.60
N ASP A 406 15.63 -14.21 -11.04
CA ASP A 406 17.00 -14.08 -10.56
C ASP A 406 17.80 -13.19 -11.53
N VAL A 407 18.43 -12.14 -11.01
CA VAL A 407 19.58 -11.49 -11.67
C VAL A 407 20.86 -11.93 -11.00
N SER A 408 21.90 -12.18 -11.81
CA SER A 408 23.27 -12.37 -11.36
C SER A 408 24.19 -11.37 -12.05
N TYR A 409 25.07 -10.72 -11.32
CA TYR A 409 25.93 -9.64 -11.84
C TYR A 409 27.27 -9.57 -11.12
N ARG A 410 28.26 -8.94 -11.76
CA ARG A 410 29.58 -8.68 -11.17
C ARG A 410 30.25 -7.45 -11.79
N THR A 411 31.29 -6.98 -11.10
CA THR A 411 32.12 -5.84 -11.52
C THR A 411 33.58 -6.23 -11.65
N HIS A 412 34.28 -5.61 -12.59
CA HIS A 412 35.73 -5.58 -12.66
C HIS A 412 36.23 -4.34 -11.93
N VAL A 413 36.95 -4.51 -10.83
CA VAL A 413 37.40 -3.41 -9.96
C VAL A 413 38.91 -3.20 -10.11
N GLN A 414 39.33 -1.94 -10.15
CA GLN A 414 40.74 -1.54 -10.18
C GLN A 414 41.56 -2.29 -9.11
N ASN A 415 42.71 -2.82 -9.54
CA ASN A 415 43.67 -3.56 -8.70
C ASN A 415 43.10 -4.83 -8.01
N ILE A 416 41.90 -5.28 -8.37
CA ILE A 416 41.26 -6.50 -7.87
C ILE A 416 40.94 -7.46 -9.03
N GLY A 417 40.46 -6.93 -10.17
CA GLY A 417 39.96 -7.73 -11.28
C GLY A 417 38.45 -7.99 -11.16
N TRP A 418 37.96 -9.03 -11.84
CA TRP A 418 36.57 -9.50 -11.70
C TRP A 418 36.32 -10.04 -10.29
N GLN A 419 35.23 -9.58 -9.68
CA GLN A 419 34.71 -10.16 -8.44
C GLN A 419 33.81 -11.38 -8.69
N ASP A 420 33.49 -12.10 -7.62
CA ASP A 420 32.50 -13.18 -7.62
C ASP A 420 31.11 -12.68 -8.02
N TRP A 421 30.33 -13.56 -8.66
CA TRP A 421 28.94 -13.29 -9.04
C TRP A 421 28.06 -13.01 -7.82
N GLN A 422 27.41 -11.86 -7.83
CA GLN A 422 26.43 -11.42 -6.85
C GLN A 422 25.01 -11.63 -7.39
N SER A 423 24.02 -11.76 -6.51
CA SER A 423 22.60 -11.89 -6.87
C SER A 423 21.74 -10.77 -6.28
N ASN A 424 20.54 -10.58 -6.85
CA ASN A 424 19.43 -9.72 -6.36
C ASN A 424 19.73 -8.89 -5.10
N GLY A 425 20.16 -7.64 -5.28
CA GLY A 425 20.39 -6.64 -4.22
C GLY A 425 21.75 -6.71 -3.51
N SER A 426 22.60 -7.68 -3.82
CA SER A 426 23.92 -7.86 -3.16
C SER A 426 24.99 -6.92 -3.75
N LEU A 427 25.82 -6.32 -2.90
CA LEU A 427 26.86 -5.36 -3.31
C LEU A 427 27.92 -6.02 -4.20
N SER A 428 28.07 -5.54 -5.45
CA SER A 428 29.25 -5.82 -6.27
C SER A 428 30.12 -4.58 -6.41
N GLY A 429 31.41 -4.70 -6.11
CA GLY A 429 32.38 -3.61 -6.16
C GLY A 429 33.07 -3.40 -4.80
N THR A 430 33.36 -2.14 -4.46
CA THR A 430 33.86 -1.76 -3.13
C THR A 430 33.27 -0.42 -2.71
N THR A 431 33.10 -0.19 -1.41
CA THR A 431 32.66 1.11 -0.87
C THR A 431 33.74 1.69 0.06
N GLY A 432 33.94 3.01 0.02
CA GLY A 432 34.92 3.72 0.84
C GLY A 432 36.41 3.38 0.56
N ARG A 433 36.71 2.47 -0.37
CA ARG A 433 38.08 2.03 -0.70
C ARG A 433 38.74 2.85 -1.80
N SER A 434 38.03 3.78 -2.43
CA SER A 434 38.54 4.62 -3.52
C SER A 434 39.02 3.86 -4.77
N LEU A 435 38.45 2.69 -5.02
CA LEU A 435 38.73 1.88 -6.22
C LEU A 435 37.57 2.03 -7.21
N ARG A 436 37.88 2.30 -8.48
CA ARG A 436 36.88 2.39 -9.56
C ARG A 436 36.41 1.00 -9.99
N VAL A 437 35.14 0.90 -10.37
CA VAL A 437 34.65 -0.09 -11.34
C VAL A 437 35.19 0.29 -12.72
N GLU A 438 35.61 -0.69 -13.50
CA GLU A 438 36.12 -0.55 -14.87
C GLU A 438 35.25 -1.27 -15.89
N ALA A 439 34.57 -2.36 -15.49
CA ALA A 439 33.59 -3.08 -16.31
C ALA A 439 32.50 -3.75 -15.45
N PHE A 440 31.40 -4.12 -16.11
CA PHE A 440 30.21 -4.74 -15.53
C PHE A 440 29.70 -5.87 -16.45
N GLU A 441 29.18 -6.94 -15.85
CA GLU A 441 28.47 -8.05 -16.50
C GLU A 441 27.21 -8.38 -15.68
N ALA A 442 26.12 -8.76 -16.36
CA ALA A 442 24.92 -9.30 -15.74
C ALA A 442 24.22 -10.35 -16.61
N ASN A 443 23.46 -11.25 -15.99
CA ASN A 443 22.53 -12.20 -16.62
C ASN A 443 21.22 -12.19 -15.84
N VAL A 444 20.09 -12.51 -16.48
CA VAL A 444 18.81 -12.69 -15.79
C VAL A 444 18.11 -13.99 -16.22
N LYS A 445 17.31 -14.57 -15.31
CA LYS A 445 16.44 -15.73 -15.60
C LYS A 445 15.14 -15.68 -14.81
N ALA A 446 14.08 -16.22 -15.40
CA ALA A 446 12.86 -16.64 -14.71
C ALA A 446 12.31 -17.90 -15.41
N GLU A 447 11.64 -18.78 -14.66
CA GLU A 447 11.11 -20.01 -15.26
C GLU A 447 9.93 -19.72 -16.20
N GLY A 448 9.96 -20.30 -17.40
CA GLY A 448 8.90 -20.17 -18.41
C GLY A 448 8.81 -18.82 -19.15
N ILE A 449 9.59 -17.81 -18.77
CA ILE A 449 9.53 -16.45 -19.35
C ILE A 449 10.69 -16.24 -20.33
N THR A 450 10.39 -15.68 -21.50
CA THR A 450 11.41 -15.40 -22.54
C THR A 450 12.01 -14.00 -22.40
N GLY A 451 13.20 -13.78 -22.96
CA GLY A 451 13.93 -12.52 -22.91
C GLY A 451 15.20 -12.61 -22.09
N GLY A 452 15.70 -11.46 -21.65
CA GLY A 452 16.99 -11.32 -20.98
C GLY A 452 17.23 -9.91 -20.46
N ILE A 453 18.45 -9.60 -20.07
CA ILE A 453 18.89 -8.28 -19.60
C ILE A 453 19.72 -7.57 -20.67
N SER A 454 19.73 -6.25 -20.65
CA SER A 454 20.60 -5.45 -21.51
C SER A 454 21.07 -4.20 -20.78
N TYR A 455 22.31 -3.79 -21.04
CA TYR A 455 22.96 -2.72 -20.30
C TYR A 455 24.06 -2.03 -21.11
N CYS A 456 24.41 -0.81 -20.68
CA CYS A 456 25.59 -0.09 -21.15
C CYS A 456 26.19 0.76 -20.03
N THR A 457 27.48 1.08 -20.15
CA THR A 457 28.23 1.90 -19.18
C THR A 457 28.75 3.20 -19.80
N HIS A 458 28.75 4.28 -19.03
CA HIS A 458 29.49 5.51 -19.34
C HIS A 458 30.93 5.34 -18.86
N VAL A 459 31.89 5.44 -19.78
CA VAL A 459 33.31 5.18 -19.52
C VAL A 459 34.14 6.43 -19.80
N GLN A 460 35.11 6.67 -18.92
CA GLN A 460 36.08 7.76 -19.02
C GLN A 460 36.71 7.88 -20.42
N ASP A 461 36.71 9.11 -20.96
CA ASP A 461 37.15 9.50 -22.31
C ASP A 461 36.59 8.64 -23.46
N LYS A 462 35.44 7.97 -23.24
CA LYS A 462 34.67 7.25 -24.27
C LYS A 462 33.20 7.67 -24.34
N GLY A 463 32.62 8.09 -23.21
CA GLY A 463 31.18 8.34 -23.11
C GLY A 463 30.39 7.03 -22.93
N TRP A 464 29.14 7.02 -23.38
CA TRP A 464 28.30 5.81 -23.37
C TRP A 464 28.85 4.76 -24.35
N THR A 465 28.93 3.52 -23.89
CA THR A 465 29.19 2.33 -24.71
C THR A 465 27.91 1.84 -25.39
N ASP A 466 28.06 1.03 -26.45
CA ASP A 466 26.95 0.32 -27.06
C ASP A 466 26.26 -0.63 -26.05
N SER A 467 24.97 -0.90 -26.27
CA SER A 467 24.20 -1.83 -25.44
C SER A 467 24.63 -3.28 -25.67
N VAL A 468 24.90 -4.01 -24.59
CA VAL A 468 25.21 -5.44 -24.61
C VAL A 468 24.15 -6.26 -23.86
N SER A 469 24.05 -7.55 -24.17
CA SER A 469 23.09 -8.51 -23.60
C SER A 469 23.69 -9.34 -22.45
N ASP A 470 22.89 -10.26 -21.90
CA ASP A 470 23.29 -11.24 -20.88
C ASP A 470 24.71 -11.80 -21.07
N GLY A 471 25.52 -11.70 -20.01
CA GLY A 471 26.87 -12.28 -19.91
C GLY A 471 27.97 -11.54 -20.67
N VAL A 472 27.65 -10.48 -21.41
CA VAL A 472 28.62 -9.73 -22.23
C VAL A 472 29.22 -8.55 -21.45
N VAL A 473 30.53 -8.32 -21.58
CA VAL A 473 31.23 -7.24 -20.87
C VAL A 473 30.79 -5.86 -21.37
N SER A 474 30.30 -4.99 -20.46
CA SER A 474 30.19 -3.54 -20.70
C SER A 474 31.27 -2.80 -19.92
N GLY A 475 32.02 -1.93 -20.59
CA GLY A 475 33.08 -1.11 -19.97
C GLY A 475 34.46 -1.36 -20.58
N THR A 476 35.50 -1.49 -19.75
CA THR A 476 36.85 -1.87 -20.17
C THR A 476 37.56 -2.75 -19.14
N VAL A 477 38.22 -3.80 -19.62
CA VAL A 477 39.20 -4.57 -18.85
C VAL A 477 40.61 -4.14 -19.27
N GLY A 478 41.56 -4.06 -18.34
CA GLY A 478 42.97 -3.73 -18.59
C GLY A 478 43.29 -2.31 -19.09
N SER A 479 42.28 -1.51 -19.46
CA SER A 479 42.47 -0.17 -20.04
C SER A 479 42.62 0.96 -18.99
N SER A 480 42.55 0.64 -17.69
CA SER A 480 42.64 1.59 -16.57
C SER A 480 41.61 2.74 -16.55
N LYS A 481 40.50 2.63 -17.30
CA LYS A 481 39.43 3.64 -17.37
C LYS A 481 38.29 3.30 -16.39
N ARG A 482 37.78 4.32 -15.70
CA ARG A 482 36.60 4.20 -14.81
C ARG A 482 35.29 4.09 -15.58
N VAL A 483 34.35 3.34 -15.03
CA VAL A 483 32.91 3.53 -15.22
C VAL A 483 32.46 4.70 -14.35
N GLU A 484 31.65 5.59 -14.91
CA GLU A 484 31.11 6.78 -14.24
C GLU A 484 29.60 6.68 -14.01
N ALA A 485 28.89 6.00 -14.91
CA ALA A 485 27.46 5.70 -14.82
C ALA A 485 27.10 4.40 -15.57
N LEU A 486 25.89 3.89 -15.34
CA LEU A 486 25.31 2.76 -16.07
C LEU A 486 23.81 2.94 -16.37
N LYS A 487 23.32 2.13 -17.31
CA LYS A 487 21.90 1.89 -17.59
C LYS A 487 21.69 0.38 -17.71
N VAL A 488 20.56 -0.12 -17.21
CA VAL A 488 20.18 -1.54 -17.27
C VAL A 488 18.68 -1.63 -17.54
N TRP A 489 18.24 -2.52 -18.42
CA TRP A 489 16.83 -2.77 -18.72
C TRP A 489 16.60 -4.24 -19.05
N LEU A 490 15.36 -4.69 -18.94
CA LEU A 490 14.95 -6.03 -19.36
C LEU A 490 14.46 -6.02 -20.82
N THR A 491 14.41 -7.20 -21.42
CA THR A 491 14.01 -7.42 -22.82
C THR A 491 13.05 -8.61 -22.93
N GLY A 492 12.36 -8.76 -24.06
CA GLY A 492 11.42 -9.87 -24.29
C GLY A 492 10.21 -9.84 -23.34
N ASP A 493 9.76 -11.01 -22.87
CA ASP A 493 8.68 -11.11 -21.89
C ASP A 493 9.13 -10.70 -20.47
N MET A 494 10.42 -10.82 -20.13
CA MET A 494 10.97 -10.36 -18.84
C MET A 494 10.60 -8.89 -18.56
N ALA A 495 10.66 -8.02 -19.58
CA ALA A 495 10.28 -6.61 -19.46
C ALA A 495 8.78 -6.36 -19.22
N LYS A 496 7.92 -7.34 -19.53
CA LYS A 496 6.48 -7.29 -19.26
C LYS A 496 6.17 -7.74 -17.82
N TYR A 497 6.87 -8.77 -17.36
CA TYR A 497 6.65 -9.37 -16.04
C TYR A 497 7.42 -8.67 -14.90
N TYR A 498 8.51 -7.96 -15.20
CA TYR A 498 9.41 -7.43 -14.18
C TYR A 498 9.96 -6.03 -14.50
N ASP A 499 10.39 -5.33 -13.45
CA ASP A 499 11.25 -4.14 -13.48
C ASP A 499 12.66 -4.54 -13.04
N VAL A 500 13.71 -3.97 -13.64
CA VAL A 500 15.08 -4.09 -13.11
C VAL A 500 15.50 -2.80 -12.41
N TRP A 501 15.62 -2.87 -11.09
CA TRP A 501 16.08 -1.79 -10.23
C TRP A 501 17.58 -1.87 -10.00
N TYR A 502 18.28 -0.74 -10.01
CA TYR A 502 19.72 -0.65 -9.75
C TYR A 502 20.13 0.69 -9.16
N ARG A 503 21.28 0.70 -8.48
CA ARG A 503 21.93 1.93 -7.97
C ARG A 503 23.45 1.81 -8.01
N ALA A 504 24.12 2.97 -7.92
CA ALA A 504 25.57 3.08 -7.91
C ALA A 504 26.07 3.78 -6.63
N TYR A 505 27.18 3.30 -6.09
CA TYR A 505 27.99 4.02 -5.11
C TYR A 505 29.02 4.86 -5.88
N VAL A 506 28.90 6.17 -5.79
CA VAL A 506 29.72 7.13 -6.54
C VAL A 506 30.71 7.82 -5.61
N GLN A 507 31.92 8.07 -6.12
CA GLN A 507 32.94 8.88 -5.45
C GLN A 507 32.36 10.20 -4.90
N GLU A 508 32.79 10.60 -3.69
CA GLU A 508 32.30 11.74 -2.90
C GLU A 508 30.81 11.73 -2.49
N TYR A 509 29.93 11.06 -3.23
CA TYR A 509 28.49 10.99 -2.94
C TYR A 509 28.07 9.80 -2.08
N GLY A 510 28.79 8.67 -2.17
CA GLY A 510 28.34 7.39 -1.61
C GLY A 510 27.21 6.77 -2.43
N TRP A 511 26.29 6.05 -1.78
CA TRP A 511 25.14 5.44 -2.45
C TRP A 511 24.17 6.52 -2.96
N LEU A 512 24.01 6.56 -4.28
CA LEU A 512 22.92 7.28 -4.93
C LEU A 512 21.61 6.48 -4.83
N GLY A 513 20.49 7.12 -5.17
CA GLY A 513 19.17 6.49 -5.18
C GLY A 513 19.03 5.34 -6.19
N TRP A 514 18.00 4.53 -5.97
CA TRP A 514 17.56 3.50 -6.92
C TRP A 514 16.90 4.10 -8.16
N THR A 515 17.12 3.45 -9.30
CA THR A 515 16.49 3.75 -10.58
C THR A 515 16.21 2.44 -11.34
N CYS A 516 15.45 2.48 -12.43
CA CYS A 516 15.06 1.27 -13.17
C CYS A 516 15.00 1.46 -14.69
N ASP A 517 14.86 0.33 -15.40
CA ASP A 517 14.43 0.23 -16.80
C ASP A 517 15.04 1.27 -17.77
N GLY A 518 16.38 1.38 -17.77
CA GLY A 518 17.16 2.18 -18.71
C GLY A 518 17.45 3.62 -18.28
N ALA A 519 16.96 4.05 -17.12
CA ALA A 519 17.34 5.32 -16.49
C ALA A 519 18.83 5.32 -16.08
N ILE A 520 19.41 6.50 -15.84
CA ILE A 520 20.84 6.60 -15.49
C ILE A 520 21.03 6.40 -13.99
N ALA A 521 21.95 5.51 -13.62
CA ALA A 521 22.53 5.45 -12.27
C ALA A 521 24.00 5.89 -12.33
N GLY A 522 24.46 6.71 -11.38
CA GLY A 522 25.85 7.15 -11.26
C GLY A 522 26.07 8.63 -11.57
N SER A 523 27.11 8.98 -12.33
CA SER A 523 27.43 10.37 -12.69
C SER A 523 27.95 10.53 -14.12
N THR A 524 27.78 11.71 -14.71
CA THR A 524 28.51 12.12 -15.93
C THR A 524 28.93 13.58 -15.84
N GLY A 525 29.91 14.00 -16.65
CA GLY A 525 30.36 15.39 -16.74
C GLY A 525 31.16 15.92 -15.54
N ILE A 526 31.38 15.11 -14.50
CA ILE A 526 32.07 15.50 -13.25
C ILE A 526 33.22 14.57 -12.86
N GLU A 527 33.60 13.64 -13.74
CA GLU A 527 34.75 12.74 -13.58
C GLU A 527 34.74 11.78 -12.39
N TYR A 528 33.62 11.66 -11.67
CA TYR A 528 33.51 10.75 -10.53
C TYR A 528 33.30 9.30 -10.97
N ARG A 529 34.08 8.40 -10.39
CA ARG A 529 33.96 6.94 -10.60
C ARG A 529 32.74 6.36 -9.86
N VAL A 530 32.20 5.29 -10.41
CA VAL A 530 31.45 4.27 -9.65
C VAL A 530 32.47 3.41 -8.89
N GLU A 531 32.19 3.07 -7.63
CA GLU A 531 32.99 2.12 -6.83
C GLU A 531 32.24 0.81 -6.57
N ALA A 532 30.90 0.83 -6.48
CA ALA A 532 30.05 -0.34 -6.33
C ALA A 532 28.67 -0.17 -7.02
N ILE A 533 28.01 -1.29 -7.31
CA ILE A 533 26.70 -1.40 -7.95
C ILE A 533 25.86 -2.45 -7.20
N GLU A 534 24.57 -2.19 -7.07
CA GLU A 534 23.55 -3.17 -6.69
C GLU A 534 22.47 -3.23 -7.78
N VAL A 535 21.94 -4.42 -8.07
CA VAL A 535 20.89 -4.68 -9.07
C VAL A 535 19.90 -5.69 -8.50
N GLN A 536 18.60 -5.45 -8.67
CA GLN A 536 17.54 -6.33 -8.20
C GLN A 536 16.38 -6.33 -9.20
N VAL A 537 15.85 -7.51 -9.50
CA VAL A 537 14.66 -7.63 -10.36
C VAL A 537 13.43 -7.85 -9.47
N LEU A 538 12.38 -7.07 -9.72
CA LEU A 538 11.12 -7.12 -8.99
C LEU A 538 9.95 -7.31 -9.96
N ALA A 539 8.82 -7.82 -9.47
CA ALA A 539 7.57 -7.89 -10.24
C ALA A 539 7.17 -6.51 -10.78
N LYS A 540 6.58 -6.43 -11.98
CA LYS A 540 6.21 -5.17 -12.64
C LYS A 540 5.37 -4.26 -11.73
N GLY A 541 5.70 -2.97 -11.70
CA GLY A 541 5.03 -1.96 -10.89
C GLY A 541 5.20 -2.20 -9.38
N SER A 542 6.35 -2.71 -8.95
CA SER A 542 6.68 -2.80 -7.52
C SER A 542 7.47 -1.57 -7.07
N ASP A 543 7.32 -1.20 -5.79
CA ASP A 543 8.09 -0.13 -5.18
C ASP A 543 9.60 -0.41 -5.24
N ALA A 544 10.40 0.65 -5.31
CA ALA A 544 11.85 0.55 -5.34
C ALA A 544 12.42 -0.11 -4.06
N PRO A 545 13.57 -0.82 -4.10
CA PRO A 545 14.21 -1.41 -2.92
C PRO A 545 14.68 -0.40 -1.85
N GLY A 546 14.54 0.90 -2.11
CA GLY A 546 14.88 1.98 -1.18
C GLY A 546 14.68 3.36 -1.82
N SER A 547 15.29 4.39 -1.24
CA SER A 547 15.20 5.77 -1.75
C SER A 547 15.57 5.87 -3.23
N THR A 548 14.70 6.52 -4.02
CA THR A 548 14.91 6.88 -5.44
C THR A 548 15.43 8.31 -5.61
N SER A 549 15.85 8.98 -4.53
CA SER A 549 16.37 10.35 -4.59
C SER A 549 17.76 10.39 -5.22
N SER A 550 17.94 11.29 -6.19
CA SER A 550 19.23 11.59 -6.83
C SER A 550 20.01 10.34 -7.31
N PRO A 551 19.43 9.46 -8.14
CA PRO A 551 20.12 8.26 -8.68
C PRO A 551 21.27 8.63 -9.63
N TYR A 552 21.24 9.86 -10.15
CA TYR A 552 22.14 10.41 -11.15
C TYR A 552 22.56 11.82 -10.77
N VAL A 553 23.86 12.13 -10.88
CA VAL A 553 24.43 13.46 -10.58
C VAL A 553 25.31 14.00 -11.71
N THR A 554 25.24 15.32 -11.92
CA THR A 554 25.95 16.06 -12.98
C THR A 554 26.65 17.33 -12.44
N GLN A 555 26.75 17.48 -11.13
CA GLN A 555 27.52 18.52 -10.44
C GLN A 555 28.39 17.85 -9.36
N PRO A 556 29.58 18.37 -9.05
CA PRO A 556 30.41 17.85 -7.97
C PRO A 556 29.87 18.26 -6.59
N VAL A 557 30.29 17.54 -5.54
CA VAL A 557 29.90 17.85 -4.15
C VAL A 557 30.44 19.24 -3.76
N ARG A 558 29.55 20.15 -3.33
CA ARG A 558 29.93 21.47 -2.83
C ARG A 558 30.56 21.34 -1.43
N ARG A 559 31.88 21.49 -1.36
CA ARG A 559 32.67 21.52 -0.10
C ARG A 559 32.90 22.92 0.47
N VAL A 560 32.13 23.93 0.01
CA VAL A 560 32.16 25.28 0.55
C VAL A 560 30.79 25.60 1.14
N TYR A 561 30.76 25.85 2.44
CA TYR A 561 29.57 26.15 3.22
C TYR A 561 29.53 27.65 3.53
N PHE A 562 28.33 28.21 3.66
CA PHE A 562 28.06 29.59 4.08
C PHE A 562 26.79 29.66 4.92
N HIS A 563 26.78 30.50 5.94
CA HIS A 563 25.58 30.92 6.68
C HIS A 563 24.84 32.05 5.97
N ASN A 564 25.56 32.84 5.16
CA ASN A 564 25.13 34.07 4.48
C ASN A 564 24.88 35.22 5.48
N ILE A 565 25.75 35.34 6.49
CA ILE A 565 25.69 36.38 7.52
C ILE A 565 25.71 37.77 6.88
N ASN A 566 24.76 38.62 7.25
CA ASN A 566 24.80 40.04 6.92
C ASN A 566 25.77 40.77 7.87
N ALA A 567 27.04 40.90 7.47
CA ALA A 567 28.05 41.57 8.26
C ALA A 567 27.68 43.03 8.60
N VAL A 568 27.75 43.38 9.89
CA VAL A 568 27.54 44.74 10.39
C VAL A 568 28.66 45.16 11.35
N GLY A 569 29.10 46.41 11.23
CA GLY A 569 30.13 46.97 12.10
C GLY A 569 29.60 47.33 13.49
N GLN A 570 30.44 47.18 14.52
CA GLN A 570 30.06 47.48 15.89
C GLN A 570 29.94 49.00 16.17
N PRO A 571 28.99 49.43 17.01
CA PRO A 571 29.00 50.74 17.62
C PRO A 571 29.95 50.78 18.84
N ASN A 572 30.11 51.95 19.46
CA ASN A 572 30.77 52.16 20.77
C ASN A 572 32.27 51.77 20.90
N GLY A 573 32.86 50.99 19.98
CA GLY A 573 34.28 50.58 19.99
C GLY A 573 34.62 49.35 20.83
N PHE A 574 33.63 48.72 21.47
CA PHE A 574 33.80 47.52 22.32
C PHE A 574 32.61 46.55 22.26
N PHE A 575 31.85 46.59 21.17
CA PHE A 575 30.62 45.83 20.95
C PHE A 575 30.81 44.67 19.94
N CYS A 576 32.04 44.19 19.72
CA CYS A 576 32.30 43.00 18.89
C CYS A 576 31.39 41.82 19.28
N GLY A 577 31.30 41.52 20.60
CA GLY A 577 30.41 40.49 21.14
C GLY A 577 28.93 40.68 20.76
N PRO A 578 28.25 41.76 21.16
CA PRO A 578 26.84 41.97 20.85
C PRO A 578 26.53 42.13 19.38
N THR A 579 27.50 42.60 18.59
CA THR A 579 27.34 42.73 17.14
C THR A 579 27.41 41.35 16.47
N SER A 580 28.35 40.49 16.88
CA SER A 580 28.38 39.08 16.47
C SER A 580 27.15 38.30 16.96
N GLY A 581 26.68 38.54 18.19
CA GLY A 581 25.43 37.98 18.68
C GLY A 581 24.21 38.43 17.84
N TYR A 582 24.11 39.73 17.54
CA TYR A 582 23.08 40.29 16.66
C TYR A 582 23.11 39.66 15.26
N MET A 583 24.29 39.54 14.64
CA MET A 583 24.47 38.91 13.33
C MET A 583 23.92 37.48 13.32
N VAL A 584 24.34 36.65 14.28
CA VAL A 584 23.89 35.27 14.40
C VAL A 584 22.38 35.17 14.70
N LEU A 585 21.85 35.98 15.62
CA LEU A 585 20.41 36.00 15.94
C LEU A 585 19.55 36.45 14.75
N SER A 586 20.02 37.41 13.95
CA SER A 586 19.31 37.86 12.74
C SER A 586 19.25 36.77 11.67
N ASN A 587 20.34 36.01 11.48
CA ASN A 587 20.42 34.95 10.48
C ASN A 587 19.44 33.80 10.76
N VAL A 588 19.25 33.47 12.04
CA VAL A 588 18.32 32.42 12.50
C VAL A 588 16.90 32.92 12.78
N GLY A 589 16.57 34.14 12.34
CA GLY A 589 15.22 34.72 12.46
C GLY A 589 14.79 35.07 13.89
N ALA A 590 15.70 35.15 14.85
CA ALA A 590 15.43 35.42 16.26
C ALA A 590 15.22 36.93 16.53
N TRP A 591 14.34 37.56 15.75
CA TRP A 591 14.03 39.00 15.74
C TRP A 591 13.44 39.55 17.05
N ARG A 592 13.07 38.66 17.98
CA ARG A 592 12.72 38.99 19.37
C ARG A 592 13.36 37.99 20.33
N SER A 593 13.61 38.42 21.56
CA SER A 593 13.97 37.52 22.65
C SER A 593 12.75 36.74 23.17
N ASN A 594 13.00 35.72 23.99
CA ASN A 594 11.98 34.96 24.72
C ASN A 594 11.08 35.81 25.66
N SER A 595 11.52 37.03 26.02
CA SER A 595 10.70 38.01 26.75
C SER A 595 10.14 39.13 25.85
N GLY A 596 10.15 38.93 24.53
CA GLY A 596 9.58 39.83 23.53
C GLY A 596 10.45 41.03 23.12
N THR A 597 11.66 41.17 23.69
CA THR A 597 12.57 42.31 23.42
C THR A 597 12.98 42.32 21.94
N PRO A 598 12.81 43.41 21.18
CA PRO A 598 13.13 43.43 19.74
C PRO A 598 14.64 43.40 19.48
N LEU A 599 15.07 42.69 18.43
CA LEU A 599 16.49 42.50 18.11
C LEU A 599 17.18 43.82 17.69
N SER A 600 18.19 44.21 18.48
CA SER A 600 19.12 45.31 18.18
C SER A 600 20.45 45.04 18.89
N ILE A 601 21.55 45.62 18.40
CA ILE A 601 22.88 45.42 19.00
C ILE A 601 22.89 45.90 20.47
N GLU A 602 22.22 47.01 20.80
CA GLU A 602 22.10 47.53 22.17
C GLU A 602 21.27 46.62 23.09
N ASN A 603 20.23 45.97 22.56
CA ASN A 603 19.45 45.01 23.34
C ASN A 603 20.25 43.72 23.57
N VAL A 604 20.96 43.19 22.56
CA VAL A 604 21.89 42.05 22.75
C VAL A 604 23.00 42.42 23.74
N ALA A 605 23.54 43.64 23.69
CA ALA A 605 24.55 44.14 24.63
C ALA A 605 24.04 44.24 26.08
N SER A 606 22.74 44.38 26.26
CA SER A 606 22.10 44.38 27.58
C SER A 606 22.01 42.95 28.14
N TYR A 607 21.63 41.96 27.32
CA TYR A 607 21.61 40.54 27.70
C TYR A 607 23.02 40.01 27.95
N MET A 608 24.01 40.41 27.14
CA MET A 608 25.43 40.12 27.34
C MET A 608 26.10 40.99 28.42
N ARG A 609 25.35 41.88 29.08
CA ARG A 609 25.84 42.83 30.12
C ARG A 609 27.07 43.66 29.70
N THR A 610 27.31 43.81 28.40
CA THR A 610 28.55 44.36 27.80
C THR A 610 28.88 45.76 28.33
N ARG A 611 27.86 46.60 28.52
CA ARG A 611 28.00 47.95 29.08
C ARG A 611 28.46 47.99 30.55
N SER A 612 28.27 46.91 31.32
CA SER A 612 28.75 46.81 32.71
C SER A 612 30.24 46.51 32.83
N TYR A 613 30.84 45.90 31.81
CA TYR A 613 32.26 45.49 31.81
C TYR A 613 33.13 46.31 30.84
N GLY A 614 32.52 46.99 29.86
CA GLY A 614 33.21 47.66 28.76
C GLY A 614 33.67 46.70 27.65
N TYR A 615 33.18 45.46 27.65
CA TYR A 615 33.38 44.39 26.68
C TYR A 615 32.44 43.23 27.05
N THR A 616 32.39 42.14 26.26
CA THR A 616 31.60 40.95 26.63
C THR A 616 32.48 39.91 27.29
N SER A 617 32.25 39.63 28.57
CA SER A 617 33.09 38.69 29.34
C SER A 617 32.87 37.24 28.89
N PHE A 618 33.87 36.64 28.23
CA PHE A 618 33.92 35.19 27.99
C PHE A 618 34.19 34.43 29.29
N ALA A 619 35.02 34.98 30.20
CA ALA A 619 35.29 34.44 31.53
C ALA A 619 34.03 34.15 32.37
N ASP A 620 33.10 35.10 32.43
CA ASP A 620 31.82 34.93 33.12
C ASP A 620 30.76 34.23 32.24
N ARG A 621 31.12 33.85 31.00
CA ARG A 621 30.26 33.33 29.93
C ARG A 621 29.07 34.22 29.59
N MET A 622 29.27 35.53 29.57
CA MET A 622 28.20 36.49 29.24
C MET A 622 27.69 36.37 27.81
N PHE A 623 28.55 35.95 26.86
CA PHE A 623 28.11 35.63 25.50
C PHE A 623 27.18 34.39 25.49
N GLU A 624 27.58 33.31 26.18
CA GLU A 624 26.77 32.08 26.29
C GLU A 624 25.41 32.36 26.93
N LYS A 625 25.41 33.05 28.07
CA LYS A 625 24.20 33.42 28.82
C LYS A 625 23.30 34.33 28.00
N GLY A 626 23.80 35.50 27.57
CA GLY A 626 22.98 36.50 26.88
C GLY A 626 22.27 35.97 25.63
N MET A 627 22.90 35.04 24.89
CA MET A 627 22.31 34.41 23.71
C MET A 627 21.33 33.27 24.05
N ASN A 628 21.63 32.41 25.03
CA ASN A 628 20.72 31.36 25.47
C ASN A 628 19.48 31.96 26.17
N ASP A 629 19.67 33.04 26.94
CA ASP A 629 18.61 33.85 27.55
C ASP A 629 17.75 34.56 26.50
N TRP A 630 18.37 35.06 25.41
CA TRP A 630 17.64 35.60 24.26
C TRP A 630 16.75 34.55 23.61
N LEU A 631 17.29 33.34 23.37
CA LEU A 631 16.58 32.23 22.72
C LEU A 631 15.67 31.43 23.68
N GLY A 632 15.64 31.77 24.97
CA GLY A 632 14.86 31.09 26.01
C GLY A 632 15.27 29.65 26.30
N ARG A 633 16.39 29.18 25.74
CA ARG A 633 16.82 27.78 25.78
C ARG A 633 18.33 27.64 25.56
N ASN A 634 18.92 26.57 26.10
CA ASN A 634 20.34 26.26 25.96
C ASN A 634 20.69 25.76 24.56
N VAL A 635 20.81 26.66 23.58
CA VAL A 635 21.23 26.32 22.20
C VAL A 635 22.75 26.20 22.09
N TYR A 636 23.51 27.01 22.83
CA TYR A 636 24.96 27.15 22.65
C TYR A 636 25.79 26.89 23.91
N THR A 637 27.09 26.65 23.72
CA THR A 637 28.11 26.54 24.77
C THR A 637 29.41 27.26 24.36
N THR A 638 30.15 27.78 25.34
CA THR A 638 31.50 28.32 25.14
C THR A 638 32.57 27.27 25.47
N TYR A 639 33.63 27.19 24.66
CA TYR A 639 34.87 26.46 24.94
C TYR A 639 36.05 27.43 24.97
N HIS A 640 36.76 27.50 26.10
CA HIS A 640 38.02 28.24 26.26
C HIS A 640 39.21 27.38 25.79
N THR A 641 40.21 28.00 25.15
CA THR A 641 41.39 27.35 24.55
C THR A 641 41.10 26.03 23.79
N PRO A 642 40.18 26.04 22.81
CA PRO A 642 39.73 24.83 22.11
C PRO A 642 40.81 24.27 21.16
N SER A 643 40.84 22.95 20.98
CA SER A 643 41.67 22.34 19.94
C SER A 643 41.11 22.63 18.54
N TYR A 644 41.96 22.63 17.51
CA TYR A 644 41.51 22.74 16.11
C TYR A 644 40.45 21.68 15.75
N ALA A 645 40.55 20.45 16.28
CA ALA A 645 39.54 19.42 16.03
C ALA A 645 38.18 19.82 16.63
N THR A 646 38.17 20.45 17.81
CA THR A 646 36.98 21.03 18.45
C THR A 646 36.42 22.19 17.62
N VAL A 647 37.26 23.12 17.16
CA VAL A 647 36.86 24.28 16.35
C VAL A 647 36.28 23.83 15.00
N ARG A 648 36.97 22.96 14.25
CA ARG A 648 36.51 22.44 12.96
C ARG A 648 35.18 21.69 13.08
N SER A 649 35.04 20.83 14.09
CA SER A 649 33.80 20.09 14.32
C SER A 649 32.64 21.01 14.68
N SER A 650 32.92 22.09 15.43
CA SER A 650 31.95 23.14 15.76
C SER A 650 31.49 23.89 14.51
N VAL A 651 32.43 24.34 13.68
CA VAL A 651 32.15 25.05 12.42
C VAL A 651 31.34 24.17 11.47
N LEU A 652 31.74 22.91 11.24
CA LEU A 652 30.97 22.00 10.38
C LEU A 652 29.58 21.68 10.93
N LYS A 653 29.46 21.47 12.25
CA LYS A 653 28.17 21.28 12.91
C LYS A 653 27.25 22.50 12.74
N SER A 654 27.79 23.72 12.79
CA SER A 654 27.00 24.95 12.67
C SER A 654 26.14 24.98 11.40
N TYR A 655 26.65 24.51 10.25
CA TYR A 655 25.89 24.47 8.99
C TYR A 655 24.72 23.48 9.00
N SER A 656 24.79 22.43 9.83
CA SER A 656 23.67 21.49 10.03
C SER A 656 22.64 21.96 11.05
N THR A 657 23.01 22.88 11.95
CA THR A 657 22.12 23.45 12.97
C THR A 657 21.56 24.83 12.61
N GLY A 658 22.14 25.49 11.59
CA GLY A 658 21.87 26.90 11.23
C GLY A 658 22.46 27.92 12.20
N TYR A 659 23.06 27.47 13.31
CA TYR A 659 23.52 28.29 14.42
C TYR A 659 25.03 28.51 14.34
N ALA A 660 25.45 29.55 13.61
CA ALA A 660 26.84 29.88 13.30
C ALA A 660 27.77 29.94 14.53
N THR A 661 29.00 29.47 14.37
CA THR A 661 30.05 29.52 15.40
C THR A 661 30.63 30.93 15.49
N CYS A 662 30.78 31.47 16.71
CA CYS A 662 31.60 32.66 16.95
C CYS A 662 32.98 32.26 17.49
N VAL A 663 34.00 33.04 17.15
CA VAL A 663 35.34 32.98 17.75
C VAL A 663 35.52 34.20 18.66
N ASP A 664 36.15 34.03 19.81
CA ASP A 664 36.74 35.12 20.62
C ASP A 664 38.25 34.93 20.55
N GLU A 665 38.95 35.90 19.98
CA GLU A 665 40.36 35.78 19.60
C GLU A 665 41.17 36.97 20.16
N GLN A 666 42.50 36.87 20.21
CA GLN A 666 43.34 37.94 20.72
C GLN A 666 44.57 38.22 19.84
N GLU A 667 44.47 39.28 19.02
CA GLU A 667 45.61 39.89 18.35
C GLU A 667 46.55 40.59 19.36
N ARG A 668 47.86 40.55 19.06
CA ARG A 668 48.91 41.10 19.94
C ARG A 668 49.78 42.12 19.21
N ARG A 669 50.02 43.26 19.87
CA ARG A 669 50.93 44.31 19.41
C ARG A 669 52.30 43.72 19.03
N GLY A 670 52.69 43.92 17.77
CA GLY A 670 53.93 43.41 17.18
C GLY A 670 53.88 41.95 16.72
N GLY A 671 52.73 41.29 16.82
CA GLY A 671 52.43 40.00 16.21
C GLY A 671 51.58 40.14 14.94
N PRO A 672 50.99 39.03 14.46
CA PRO A 672 50.03 39.05 13.37
C PRO A 672 48.77 39.85 13.73
N HIS A 673 48.32 40.66 12.77
CA HIS A 673 47.02 41.31 12.72
C HIS A 673 46.40 40.97 11.37
N PHE A 674 45.15 40.52 11.34
CA PHE A 674 44.41 40.24 10.10
C PHE A 674 43.43 41.39 9.79
N ASN A 675 42.71 41.28 8.67
CA ASN A 675 41.68 42.21 8.21
C ASN A 675 41.98 43.72 8.41
N GLY A 676 43.23 44.16 8.18
CA GLY A 676 43.59 45.58 8.31
C GLY A 676 43.50 46.18 9.72
N HIS A 677 43.48 45.35 10.77
CA HIS A 677 43.42 45.81 12.16
C HIS A 677 44.65 46.62 12.61
N GLY A 678 44.45 47.49 13.60
CA GLY A 678 45.49 48.35 14.15
C GLY A 678 46.46 47.58 15.06
N ASN A 679 47.76 47.88 14.96
CA ASN A 679 48.83 47.24 15.74
C ASN A 679 48.77 47.61 17.24
N THR A 680 47.90 46.91 17.97
CA THR A 680 47.58 47.04 19.39
C THR A 680 47.41 45.64 20.01
N THR A 681 47.07 45.52 21.29
CA THR A 681 46.67 44.22 21.86
C THR A 681 45.23 44.34 22.30
N PHE A 682 44.34 43.50 21.77
CA PHE A 682 42.91 43.52 22.06
C PHE A 682 42.30 42.13 21.83
N SER A 683 41.17 41.86 22.48
CA SER A 683 40.37 40.66 22.24
C SER A 683 39.17 41.01 21.36
N HIS A 684 38.74 40.11 20.48
CA HIS A 684 37.77 40.40 19.42
C HIS A 684 36.87 39.20 19.12
N ILE A 685 35.57 39.48 18.92
CA ILE A 685 34.57 38.45 18.71
C ILE A 685 33.97 38.56 17.30
N MET A 686 34.21 37.57 16.46
CA MET A 686 33.73 37.47 15.07
C MET A 686 32.83 36.26 14.86
N VAL A 687 32.07 36.25 13.76
CA VAL A 687 31.23 35.11 13.34
C VAL A 687 31.92 34.36 12.20
N VAL A 688 31.96 33.03 12.27
CA VAL A 688 32.31 32.18 11.12
C VAL A 688 31.09 32.11 10.20
N ASP A 689 31.16 32.80 9.06
CA ASP A 689 30.13 32.75 8.04
C ASP A 689 30.35 31.56 7.10
N GLY A 690 31.57 31.38 6.59
CA GLY A 690 31.87 30.35 5.58
C GLY A 690 33.07 29.46 5.91
N TYR A 691 33.10 28.26 5.34
CA TYR A 691 34.20 27.31 5.48
C TYR A 691 34.37 26.49 4.20
N ASN A 692 35.61 26.41 3.71
CA ASN A 692 35.98 25.55 2.59
C ASN A 692 36.67 24.28 3.14
N GLU A 693 35.93 23.19 3.21
CA GLU A 693 36.43 21.91 3.74
C GLU A 693 37.59 21.33 2.90
N ALA A 694 37.68 21.68 1.61
CA ALA A 694 38.76 21.20 0.74
C ALA A 694 40.11 21.92 0.97
N THR A 695 40.10 23.15 1.52
CA THR A 695 41.31 23.98 1.71
C THR A 695 41.58 24.39 3.16
N ASP A 696 40.66 24.08 4.09
CA ASP A 696 40.61 24.57 5.48
C ASP A 696 40.46 26.09 5.62
N GLN A 697 40.23 26.83 4.53
CA GLN A 697 39.99 28.27 4.58
C GLN A 697 38.67 28.57 5.30
N VAL A 698 38.66 29.64 6.10
CA VAL A 698 37.49 30.11 6.85
C VAL A 698 37.18 31.56 6.47
N TYR A 699 35.89 31.88 6.35
CA TYR A 699 35.38 33.20 5.98
C TYR A 699 34.66 33.79 7.19
N PHE A 700 35.14 34.94 7.65
CA PHE A 700 34.61 35.61 8.85
C PHE A 700 33.74 36.80 8.46
N ALA A 701 32.65 37.01 9.21
CA ALA A 701 31.94 38.28 9.30
C ALA A 701 32.48 39.06 10.50
N ASP A 702 32.99 40.27 10.24
CA ASP A 702 33.87 40.99 11.17
C ASP A 702 33.25 42.31 11.65
N PRO A 703 32.87 42.42 12.94
CA PRO A 703 32.29 43.64 13.48
C PRO A 703 33.31 44.74 13.78
N ALA A 704 34.62 44.55 13.57
CA ALA A 704 35.63 45.63 13.66
C ALA A 704 35.79 46.43 12.36
N CYS A 705 35.08 46.07 11.29
CA CYS A 705 35.07 46.83 10.02
C CYS A 705 34.62 48.30 10.15
N SER A 706 33.92 48.68 11.22
CA SER A 706 33.57 50.07 11.56
C SER A 706 34.66 50.84 12.29
N LEU A 707 35.69 50.16 12.83
CA LEU A 707 36.71 50.75 13.71
C LEU A 707 38.03 51.03 12.99
N TYR A 708 38.38 50.22 11.99
CA TYR A 708 39.65 50.33 11.26
C TYR A 708 39.38 50.59 9.78
N ALA A 709 39.91 51.68 9.24
CA ALA A 709 39.66 52.11 7.86
C ALA A 709 40.21 51.15 6.76
N GLY A 710 40.98 50.12 7.15
CA GLY A 710 41.44 49.05 6.26
C GLY A 710 40.69 47.72 6.43
N ALA A 711 39.69 47.65 7.31
CA ALA A 711 38.99 46.41 7.65
C ALA A 711 37.74 46.18 6.79
N SER A 712 37.63 44.98 6.23
CA SER A 712 36.50 44.57 5.40
C SER A 712 35.40 43.95 6.27
N PRO A 713 34.10 44.17 5.98
CA PRO A 713 33.00 43.51 6.72
C PRO A 713 33.05 41.97 6.67
N HIS A 714 33.64 41.42 5.60
CA HIS A 714 33.98 40.01 5.50
C HIS A 714 35.40 39.82 4.96
N PHE A 715 36.07 38.74 5.35
CA PHE A 715 37.36 38.33 4.78
C PHE A 715 37.59 36.81 4.87
N TRP A 716 38.42 36.29 3.96
CA TRP A 716 38.94 34.92 4.04
C TRP A 716 40.24 34.86 4.85
N TYR A 717 40.30 34.00 5.86
CA TYR A 717 41.54 33.62 6.53
C TYR A 717 42.09 32.29 5.95
N PRO A 718 43.41 32.16 5.67
CA PRO A 718 43.95 31.03 4.89
C PRO A 718 43.79 29.62 5.47
N SER A 719 43.64 29.47 6.79
CA SER A 719 43.39 28.17 7.43
C SER A 719 42.80 28.34 8.83
N LEU A 720 41.70 27.63 9.12
CA LEU A 720 41.08 27.53 10.43
C LEU A 720 42.02 26.91 11.47
N ARG A 721 42.87 25.95 11.07
CA ARG A 721 43.95 25.41 11.91
C ARG A 721 44.96 26.47 12.31
N THR A 722 45.46 27.25 11.36
CA THR A 722 46.42 28.32 11.65
C THR A 722 45.77 29.38 12.54
N PHE A 723 44.53 29.79 12.24
CA PHE A 723 43.78 30.73 13.08
C PHE A 723 43.66 30.24 14.53
N THR A 724 43.22 28.99 14.72
CA THR A 724 43.07 28.37 16.05
C THR A 724 44.40 28.36 16.81
N ASN A 725 45.48 27.94 16.15
CA ASN A 725 46.80 27.83 16.75
C ASN A 725 47.45 29.18 17.07
N THR A 726 47.12 30.24 16.33
CA THR A 726 47.70 31.58 16.53
C THR A 726 46.92 32.41 17.55
N TYR A 727 45.59 32.43 17.50
CA TYR A 727 44.78 33.37 18.28
C TYR A 727 43.85 32.73 19.33
N LEU A 728 43.59 31.42 19.24
CA LEU A 728 42.70 30.71 20.19
C LEU A 728 43.45 29.79 21.17
N ALA A 729 44.77 29.61 21.00
CA ALA A 729 45.57 28.65 21.76
C ALA A 729 46.31 29.25 22.98
N GLN A 730 46.58 30.55 23.01
CA GLN A 730 47.31 31.19 24.11
C GLN A 730 46.90 32.65 24.32
N GLU A 731 46.65 33.01 25.59
CA GLU A 731 46.43 34.40 25.99
C GLU A 731 47.74 35.18 26.14
N TYR A 732 47.74 36.40 25.62
CA TYR A 732 48.83 37.37 25.70
C TYR A 732 48.62 38.39 26.83
N ILE A 733 47.37 38.78 27.10
CA ILE A 733 46.97 39.49 28.31
C ILE A 733 46.66 38.46 29.40
N ARG A 734 47.44 38.45 30.48
CA ARG A 734 47.27 37.53 31.61
C ARG A 734 46.78 38.27 32.86
N ASP A 735 45.56 38.78 32.81
CA ASP A 735 44.87 39.43 33.94
C ASP A 735 43.97 38.47 34.76
N GLY A 736 43.99 37.18 34.42
CA GLY A 736 43.21 36.13 35.08
C GLY A 736 41.80 35.91 34.52
N ARG A 737 41.44 36.60 33.43
CA ARG A 737 40.17 36.40 32.72
C ARG A 737 40.38 35.55 31.46
N GLN A 738 39.36 34.80 31.06
CA GLN A 738 39.30 34.13 29.77
C GLN A 738 38.91 35.14 28.68
N HIS A 739 39.83 35.37 27.75
CA HIS A 739 39.76 36.32 26.62
C HIS A 739 39.70 35.65 25.25
N ILE A 740 39.83 34.32 25.19
CA ILE A 740 39.85 33.56 23.92
C ILE A 740 39.06 32.26 24.00
N GLY A 741 38.47 31.85 22.87
CA GLY A 741 37.74 30.60 22.74
C GLY A 741 36.84 30.54 21.51
N ILE A 742 35.90 29.60 21.54
CA ILE A 742 34.77 29.55 20.61
C ILE A 742 33.44 29.51 21.35
N TYR A 743 32.40 29.91 20.66
CA TYR A 743 31.00 29.80 21.06
C TYR A 743 30.24 29.09 19.94
N THR A 744 29.57 27.98 20.25
CA THR A 744 29.03 27.04 19.24
C THR A 744 27.73 26.35 19.70
N SER A 745 26.91 25.92 18.74
CA SER A 745 25.70 25.14 19.01
C SER A 745 26.02 23.80 19.68
N ARG A 746 25.27 23.47 20.74
CA ARG A 746 25.44 22.25 21.56
C ARG A 746 25.23 20.97 20.77
#